data_AF-A0A0K8SZ51-F1
#
_entry.id   AF-A0A0K8SZ51-F1
#
_cell.length_a   1.000
_cell.length_b   1.000
_cell.length_c   1.000
_cell.angle_alpha   90.00
_cell.angle_beta   90.00
_cell.angle_gamma   90.00
#
_symmetry.space_group_name_H-M   'P 1'
#
loop_
_entity.id
_entity.type
_entity.pdbx_description
1 polymer ?
#
loop_
_entity_poly.entity_id
_entity_poly.type
_entity_poly.pdbx_seq_one_letter_code
_entity_poly.pdbx_strand_id
1 'polypeptide(L)'
;MAVIDGNVMAINPGEDSKMQMFIWNNIFFSLGFDVRDHYKELGGDAAAFVAPRNDLQGVRVYSAIDLPDLFTLGTVVIDYRGYRVTAQSIIPGILEREQEQSVVYGSIDFGKTVISHPKYMDLLSKAAQQLKMLPHKVLNDKNEEVELCSSVECKGIIGNDGRHYILDLLRTFPPDVNFLKLEGEDLGKEVQSLGFPIEHKHKLCCLRQELIDAFVESRYMMFIKYAAFHLQQLGAKKQKERESQVPSILDTNKEKEKKKESETKEQGVNTEVEKMTEEATIDHAEAKKIVESITDSITSGDKKEGSLLVSVEESTKEIVKRAAAAVGSLKETEFDIRFNPDVYSPGVRHVDNPDAPDSLKRQRQLVKDAAEFLVLNQIPNFIREILDHSAAPMDGVTLSDSLHSRGINIRYLGKITTMLSKVGQLEYLHSIAVSELITRSAKHLFNTFMQSTEMMSLSAAISHFLNCFLSSCQAHHPQQVSDEVMSKSSKRRKQNGKRKGGRLNMLLADSNEWANLTPKSFWSQLRSELKAYYDWELKADNVDTAMEMYCLQKISLLRSFCLKTGIQILLREYSFDTKNKFTFFEEDIVNIFPVVKHINPRASDAYNFYTTGQNKIQQGFLKEGYELINEALNLLNNVYGAMHPEIAQCLRMLARLNYIMGDHAEAMAIQQKAVLMSERVNGIDHPYTITEYTHLALYCFANGQVSTALKLLYRARYLALLVCGEKHPEIALLDSNISLILHAVGEYELSLRFLEKALELNMKYFGPKSLKVAVSYHLVARTQSCMGDFRSALNSEKETYAIYKHQLGEDHDKTKESSECLRHLTHQAVVLQKKMNEIYTGKAGANLPPIQIQPPSTGSVLDMLNVINGILLVQISQQDIDNFKAEMEKLKLKGDEQPTPASEVQVA
;
A
#
# COMPACT_ATOMS: atom_id res chain seq x y z
N MET A 1 -4.38 22.98 16.39
CA MET A 1 -4.93 23.11 17.76
C MET A 1 -5.43 24.54 17.96
N ALA A 2 -4.55 25.53 18.19
CA ALA A 2 -4.93 26.92 18.46
C ALA A 2 -6.04 27.53 17.57
N VAL A 3 -6.00 27.29 16.25
CA VAL A 3 -7.04 27.73 15.31
C VAL A 3 -8.42 27.12 15.65
N ILE A 4 -8.49 25.80 15.83
CA ILE A 4 -9.74 25.07 16.13
C ILE A 4 -10.24 25.35 17.55
N ASP A 5 -9.33 25.59 18.49
CA ASP A 5 -9.68 25.89 19.87
C ASP A 5 -10.13 27.35 20.08
N GLY A 6 -10.13 28.16 19.00
CA GLY A 6 -10.57 29.57 19.04
C GLY A 6 -9.53 30.55 19.60
N ASN A 7 -8.27 30.14 19.71
CA ASN A 7 -7.18 30.97 20.23
C ASN A 7 -6.55 31.88 19.16
N VAL A 8 -6.93 31.73 17.89
CA VAL A 8 -6.47 32.56 16.77
C VAL A 8 -7.68 33.27 16.17
N MET A 9 -7.60 34.60 16.01
CA MET A 9 -8.66 35.36 15.37
C MET A 9 -8.68 35.12 13.86
N ALA A 10 -9.87 34.93 13.29
CA ALA A 10 -10.08 34.84 11.85
C ALA A 10 -9.77 36.17 11.16
N ILE A 11 -9.30 36.12 9.91
CA ILE A 11 -9.10 37.29 9.04
C ILE A 11 -10.45 37.92 8.68
N ASN A 12 -11.47 37.08 8.54
CA ASN A 12 -12.85 37.40 8.17
C ASN A 12 -13.81 37.07 9.34
N PRO A 13 -13.73 37.75 10.50
CA PRO A 13 -14.51 37.40 11.68
C PRO A 13 -16.02 37.63 11.52
N GLY A 14 -16.44 38.39 10.49
CA GLY A 14 -17.85 38.62 10.18
C GLY A 14 -18.54 37.51 9.39
N GLU A 15 -17.78 36.52 8.88
CA GLU A 15 -18.34 35.34 8.22
C GLU A 15 -18.62 34.21 9.22
N ASP A 16 -19.46 33.24 8.81
CA ASP A 16 -19.78 32.05 9.59
C ASP A 16 -18.51 31.28 9.98
N SER A 17 -18.51 30.61 11.14
CA SER A 17 -17.34 29.89 11.66
C SER A 17 -16.80 28.86 10.68
N LYS A 18 -17.64 28.25 9.83
CA LYS A 18 -17.21 27.32 8.79
C LYS A 18 -16.47 27.98 7.62
N MET A 19 -16.68 29.28 7.40
CA MET A 19 -16.08 30.08 6.33
C MET A 19 -14.84 30.87 6.80
N GLN A 20 -14.53 30.83 8.08
CA GLN A 20 -13.41 31.56 8.65
C GLN A 20 -12.06 31.04 8.13
N MET A 21 -11.20 31.99 7.78
CA MET A 21 -9.82 31.78 7.35
C MET A 21 -8.88 32.39 8.36
N PHE A 22 -7.72 31.76 8.55
CA PHE A 22 -6.77 32.16 9.59
C PHE A 22 -5.37 32.29 9.00
N ILE A 23 -4.61 33.26 9.49
CA ILE A 23 -3.16 33.31 9.29
C ILE A 23 -2.50 33.19 10.66
N TRP A 24 -1.60 32.23 10.79
CA TRP A 24 -0.83 32.03 12.00
C TRP A 24 0.60 31.64 11.63
N ASN A 25 1.59 32.35 12.16
CA ASN A 25 3.02 32.16 11.84
C ASN A 25 3.31 32.10 10.31
N ASN A 26 2.71 33.01 9.53
CA ASN A 26 2.84 33.08 8.07
C ASN A 26 2.32 31.84 7.31
N ILE A 27 1.49 31.01 7.96
CA ILE A 27 0.79 29.89 7.34
C ILE A 27 -0.69 30.25 7.27
N PHE A 28 -1.29 30.03 6.11
CA PHE A 28 -2.70 30.17 5.87
C PHE A 28 -3.45 28.88 6.24
N PHE A 29 -4.54 29.00 6.98
CA PHE A 29 -5.39 27.89 7.39
C PHE A 29 -6.82 28.11 6.91
N SER A 30 -7.40 27.06 6.31
CA SER A 30 -8.81 27.02 5.91
C SER A 30 -9.48 25.72 6.35
N LEU A 31 -10.78 25.79 6.62
CA LEU A 31 -11.59 24.64 7.01
C LEU A 31 -12.18 23.95 5.77
N GLY A 32 -12.18 22.61 5.76
CA GLY A 32 -12.70 21.80 4.65
C GLY A 32 -14.22 21.62 4.66
N PHE A 33 -14.98 22.72 4.63
CA PHE A 33 -16.44 22.74 4.50
C PHE A 33 -16.88 23.24 3.13
N ASP A 34 -18.08 22.87 2.70
CA ASP A 34 -18.65 23.44 1.47
C ASP A 34 -19.15 24.86 1.75
N VAL A 35 -18.37 25.83 1.28
CA VAL A 35 -18.63 27.25 1.46
C VAL A 35 -19.30 27.78 0.20
N ARG A 36 -20.43 28.50 0.36
CA ARG A 36 -21.19 29.13 -0.73
C ARG A 36 -21.64 28.16 -1.83
N ASP A 37 -21.97 26.91 -1.45
CA ASP A 37 -22.47 25.86 -2.35
C ASP A 37 -21.49 25.52 -3.52
N HIS A 38 -20.19 25.81 -3.37
CA HIS A 38 -19.18 25.55 -4.41
C HIS A 38 -19.11 24.07 -4.81
N TYR A 39 -19.29 23.16 -3.85
CA TYR A 39 -19.22 21.72 -4.08
C TYR A 39 -20.60 21.05 -4.14
N LYS A 40 -21.70 21.82 -4.12
CA LYS A 40 -23.06 21.28 -4.06
C LYS A 40 -23.36 20.24 -5.14
N GLU A 41 -22.98 20.52 -6.39
CA GLU A 41 -23.18 19.61 -7.52
C GLU A 41 -22.24 18.38 -7.49
N LEU A 42 -21.16 18.49 -6.72
CA LEU A 42 -20.11 17.48 -6.55
C LEU A 42 -20.29 16.63 -5.28
N GLY A 43 -21.28 16.90 -4.43
CA GLY A 43 -21.54 16.15 -3.19
C GLY A 43 -21.46 16.96 -1.89
N GLY A 44 -21.40 18.29 -1.98
CA GLY A 44 -21.44 19.21 -0.84
C GLY A 44 -20.26 19.03 0.12
N ASP A 45 -20.55 18.99 1.42
CA ASP A 45 -19.55 18.81 2.49
C ASP A 45 -18.69 17.54 2.30
N ALA A 46 -19.23 16.46 1.72
CA ALA A 46 -18.46 15.26 1.46
C ALA A 46 -17.36 15.49 0.40
N ALA A 47 -17.64 16.32 -0.61
CA ALA A 47 -16.67 16.73 -1.61
C ALA A 47 -15.66 17.73 -1.04
N ALA A 48 -16.12 18.73 -0.28
CA ALA A 48 -15.25 19.70 0.37
C ALA A 48 -14.27 19.05 1.38
N PHE A 49 -14.70 18.00 2.06
CA PHE A 49 -13.82 17.23 2.93
C PHE A 49 -12.73 16.49 2.15
N VAL A 50 -13.00 16.01 0.95
CA VAL A 50 -12.05 15.21 0.16
C VAL A 50 -11.14 16.07 -0.73
N ALA A 51 -11.61 17.25 -1.17
CA ALA A 51 -10.88 18.14 -2.06
C ALA A 51 -9.46 18.49 -1.56
N PRO A 52 -9.21 18.87 -0.29
CA PRO A 52 -7.86 19.11 0.21
C PRO A 52 -6.91 17.91 0.09
N ARG A 53 -7.45 16.69 0.20
CA ARG A 53 -6.64 15.47 0.07
C ARG A 53 -6.24 15.23 -1.39
N ASN A 54 -7.14 15.51 -2.33
CA ASN A 54 -6.82 15.43 -3.75
C ASN A 54 -5.83 16.52 -4.16
N ASP A 55 -5.98 17.73 -3.61
CA ASP A 55 -5.03 18.84 -3.81
C ASP A 55 -3.64 18.46 -3.28
N LEU A 56 -3.53 17.97 -2.04
CA LEU A 56 -2.26 17.49 -1.48
C LEU A 56 -1.63 16.38 -2.33
N GLN A 57 -2.44 15.50 -2.91
CA GLN A 57 -1.98 14.46 -3.82
C GLN A 57 -1.43 15.06 -5.14
N GLY A 58 -2.08 16.10 -5.67
CA GLY A 58 -1.59 16.87 -6.80
C GLY A 58 -0.25 17.56 -6.50
N VAL A 59 -0.17 18.28 -5.37
CA VAL A 59 1.07 18.90 -4.89
C VAL A 59 2.19 17.85 -4.76
N ARG A 60 1.88 16.67 -4.22
CA ARG A 60 2.85 15.56 -4.07
C ARG A 60 3.48 15.17 -5.40
N VAL A 61 2.68 15.03 -6.45
CA VAL A 61 3.16 14.53 -7.74
C VAL A 61 3.91 15.62 -8.51
N TYR A 62 3.45 16.87 -8.49
CA TYR A 62 4.19 17.98 -9.08
C TYR A 62 5.53 18.23 -8.37
N SER A 63 5.56 18.15 -7.03
CA SER A 63 6.79 18.27 -6.25
C SER A 63 7.77 17.12 -6.50
N ALA A 64 7.29 15.92 -6.85
CA ALA A 64 8.14 14.76 -7.11
C ALA A 64 8.82 14.80 -8.51
N ILE A 65 8.29 15.58 -9.45
CA ILE A 65 8.91 15.80 -10.77
C ILE A 65 10.14 16.70 -10.66
N ASP A 66 10.14 17.60 -9.68
CA ASP A 66 11.25 18.54 -9.39
C ASP A 66 11.65 19.40 -10.61
N LEU A 67 10.67 20.06 -11.23
CA LEU A 67 10.93 20.95 -12.37
C LEU A 67 11.47 22.30 -11.92
N PRO A 68 12.57 22.79 -12.51
CA PRO A 68 13.06 24.13 -12.23
C PRO A 68 12.01 25.17 -12.63
N ASP A 69 11.94 26.25 -11.85
CA ASP A 69 11.04 27.40 -12.02
C ASP A 69 9.53 27.15 -11.87
N LEU A 70 9.08 25.91 -11.61
CA LEU A 70 7.69 25.58 -11.29
C LEU A 70 7.58 25.18 -9.82
N PHE A 71 6.86 25.97 -9.02
CA PHE A 71 6.78 25.79 -7.57
C PHE A 71 5.38 25.43 -7.11
N THR A 72 5.29 24.53 -6.13
CA THR A 72 4.05 24.25 -5.40
C THR A 72 4.12 24.87 -4.00
N LEU A 73 2.97 25.09 -3.36
CA LEU A 73 2.95 25.53 -1.96
C LEU A 73 3.27 24.38 -1.01
N GLY A 74 3.94 24.72 0.09
CA GLY A 74 4.00 23.84 1.25
C GLY A 74 2.58 23.61 1.75
N THR A 75 2.07 22.40 1.55
CA THR A 75 0.66 22.04 1.79
C THR A 75 0.57 20.87 2.74
N VAL A 76 -0.30 20.99 3.75
CA VAL A 76 -0.54 19.97 4.77
C VAL A 76 -2.04 19.88 5.04
N VAL A 77 -2.56 18.66 5.18
CA VAL A 77 -3.94 18.40 5.57
C VAL A 77 -3.98 17.82 6.98
N ILE A 78 -4.71 18.46 7.86
CA ILE A 78 -4.75 18.13 9.29
C ILE A 78 -6.17 17.70 9.65
N ASP A 79 -6.32 16.50 10.20
CA ASP A 79 -7.57 16.06 10.83
C ASP A 79 -7.46 16.29 12.35
N TYR A 80 -8.34 17.09 12.96
CA TYR A 80 -8.34 17.37 14.40
C TYR A 80 -9.75 17.63 14.92
N ARG A 81 -10.18 16.88 15.96
CA ARG A 81 -11.52 17.01 16.59
C ARG A 81 -12.69 16.98 15.60
N GLY A 82 -12.58 16.17 14.55
CA GLY A 82 -13.59 16.08 13.49
C GLY A 82 -13.52 17.16 12.42
N TYR A 83 -12.67 18.18 12.58
CA TYR A 83 -12.39 19.19 11.57
C TYR A 83 -11.26 18.74 10.66
N ARG A 84 -11.41 19.00 9.35
CA ARG A 84 -10.32 18.95 8.40
C ARG A 84 -9.85 20.37 8.13
N VAL A 85 -8.55 20.59 8.28
CA VAL A 85 -7.90 21.89 8.08
C VAL A 85 -6.83 21.74 7.01
N THR A 86 -6.85 22.63 6.02
CA THR A 86 -5.76 22.79 5.07
C THR A 86 -4.83 23.86 5.61
N ALA A 87 -3.53 23.58 5.66
CA ALA A 87 -2.48 24.51 6.04
C ALA A 87 -1.53 24.71 4.85
N GLN A 88 -1.38 25.95 4.40
CA GLN A 88 -0.61 26.29 3.20
C GLN A 88 0.34 27.46 3.45
N SER A 89 1.52 27.40 2.83
CA SER A 89 2.42 28.56 2.75
C SER A 89 1.79 29.68 1.91
N ILE A 90 2.08 30.94 2.23
CA ILE A 90 1.52 32.09 1.53
C ILE A 90 2.44 32.49 0.36
N ILE A 91 1.85 32.81 -0.79
CA ILE A 91 2.57 33.35 -1.95
C ILE A 91 3.00 34.80 -1.65
N PRO A 92 4.28 35.16 -1.84
CA PRO A 92 4.73 36.53 -1.66
C PRO A 92 3.95 37.52 -2.55
N GLY A 93 3.36 38.56 -1.93
CA GLY A 93 2.61 39.61 -2.64
C GLY A 93 1.09 39.41 -2.71
N ILE A 94 0.59 38.19 -2.50
CA ILE A 94 -0.81 37.85 -2.80
C ILE A 94 -1.86 38.60 -1.96
N LEU A 95 -1.45 39.18 -0.83
CA LEU A 95 -2.32 39.95 0.07
C LEU A 95 -2.26 41.47 -0.21
N GLU A 96 -1.43 41.91 -1.16
CA GLU A 96 -1.31 43.31 -1.55
C GLU A 96 -2.44 43.69 -2.53
N ARG A 97 -3.08 44.85 -2.33
CA ARG A 97 -4.26 45.29 -3.08
C ARG A 97 -4.03 45.49 -4.59
N GLU A 98 -2.77 45.60 -5.03
CA GLU A 98 -2.41 45.81 -6.44
C GLU A 98 -2.47 44.50 -7.28
N GLN A 99 -2.63 43.34 -6.65
CA GLN A 99 -2.64 42.00 -7.29
C GLN A 99 -4.03 41.35 -7.40
N GLU A 100 -5.12 42.11 -7.44
CA GLU A 100 -6.50 41.59 -7.47
C GLU A 100 -6.81 40.63 -8.66
N GLN A 101 -5.97 40.56 -9.71
CA GLN A 101 -6.04 39.55 -10.77
C GLN A 101 -4.68 38.84 -10.97
N SER A 102 -4.26 38.06 -9.98
CA SER A 102 -2.96 37.36 -9.97
C SER A 102 -2.93 36.03 -10.74
N VAL A 103 -4.09 35.50 -11.13
CA VAL A 103 -4.19 34.22 -11.86
C VAL A 103 -3.93 34.45 -13.35
N VAL A 104 -2.84 33.87 -13.85
CA VAL A 104 -2.39 34.00 -15.25
C VAL A 104 -2.53 32.70 -16.04
N TYR A 105 -2.90 31.59 -15.40
CA TYR A 105 -3.12 30.30 -16.04
C TYR A 105 -4.28 29.57 -15.35
N GLY A 106 -5.15 28.95 -16.15
CA GLY A 106 -6.34 28.22 -15.72
C GLY A 106 -7.56 29.11 -15.50
N SER A 107 -8.48 28.67 -14.64
CA SER A 107 -9.76 29.34 -14.42
C SER A 107 -9.86 30.09 -13.10
N ILE A 108 -10.46 31.28 -13.14
CA ILE A 108 -10.89 32.03 -11.95
C ILE A 108 -12.33 31.72 -11.52
N ASP A 109 -13.20 31.31 -12.47
CA ASP A 109 -14.66 31.19 -12.26
C ASP A 109 -15.20 29.82 -12.74
N PHE A 110 -14.59 28.71 -12.33
CA PHE A 110 -15.03 27.34 -12.66
C PHE A 110 -15.28 27.05 -14.15
N GLY A 111 -14.34 27.47 -15.01
CA GLY A 111 -14.35 27.24 -16.46
C GLY A 111 -14.95 28.36 -17.30
N LYS A 112 -15.54 29.39 -16.68
CA LYS A 112 -16.10 30.55 -17.41
C LYS A 112 -15.02 31.43 -18.01
N THR A 113 -14.10 31.88 -17.16
CA THR A 113 -12.96 32.71 -17.55
C THR A 113 -11.69 31.86 -17.46
N VAL A 114 -11.22 31.37 -18.60
CA VAL A 114 -10.01 30.54 -18.73
C VAL A 114 -8.92 31.35 -19.41
N ILE A 115 -7.72 31.32 -18.84
CA ILE A 115 -6.54 32.07 -19.33
C ILE A 115 -5.36 31.10 -19.44
N SER A 116 -4.44 31.35 -20.38
CA SER A 116 -3.17 30.63 -20.49
C SER A 116 -2.01 31.62 -20.60
N HIS A 117 -0.82 31.19 -20.17
CA HIS A 117 0.39 32.01 -20.20
C HIS A 117 1.54 31.21 -20.84
N PRO A 118 2.31 31.77 -21.81
CA PRO A 118 3.32 31.02 -22.56
C PRO A 118 4.36 30.32 -21.69
N LYS A 119 4.83 30.97 -20.61
CA LYS A 119 5.79 30.35 -19.69
C LYS A 119 5.20 29.18 -18.90
N TYR A 120 3.92 29.24 -18.52
CA TYR A 120 3.25 28.10 -17.90
C TYR A 120 3.05 26.97 -18.89
N MET A 121 2.75 27.26 -20.16
CA MET A 121 2.65 26.21 -21.19
C MET A 121 3.97 25.43 -21.36
N ASP A 122 5.12 26.12 -21.40
CA ASP A 122 6.43 25.43 -21.45
C ASP A 122 6.67 24.57 -20.21
N LEU A 123 6.51 25.13 -19.00
CA LEU A 123 6.74 24.41 -17.74
C LEU A 123 5.79 23.21 -17.57
N LEU A 124 4.49 23.41 -17.82
CA LEU A 124 3.47 22.39 -17.63
C LEU A 124 3.47 21.35 -18.74
N SER A 125 3.94 21.66 -19.95
CA SER A 125 4.10 20.64 -21.01
C SER A 125 5.12 19.57 -20.60
N LYS A 126 6.23 19.98 -19.98
CA LYS A 126 7.27 19.09 -19.43
C LYS A 126 6.71 18.24 -18.29
N ALA A 127 5.94 18.85 -17.37
CA ALA A 127 5.27 18.13 -16.30
C ALA A 127 4.25 17.12 -16.83
N ALA A 128 3.43 17.53 -17.80
CA ALA A 128 2.38 16.73 -18.41
C ALA A 128 2.92 15.46 -19.07
N GLN A 129 4.09 15.51 -19.71
CA GLN A 129 4.72 14.33 -20.31
C GLN A 129 5.06 13.26 -19.27
N GLN A 130 5.55 13.67 -18.09
CA GLN A 130 5.89 12.74 -17.01
C GLN A 130 4.63 12.22 -16.30
N LEU A 131 3.65 13.09 -16.05
CA LEU A 131 2.37 12.74 -15.41
C LEU A 131 1.36 12.05 -16.33
N LYS A 132 1.74 11.80 -17.59
CA LYS A 132 0.86 11.23 -18.61
C LYS A 132 -0.42 12.06 -18.82
N MET A 133 -0.33 13.38 -18.70
CA MET A 133 -1.44 14.30 -18.97
C MET A 133 -1.43 14.76 -20.43
N LEU A 134 -2.62 14.87 -21.01
CA LEU A 134 -2.83 15.28 -22.39
C LEU A 134 -3.09 16.80 -22.46
N PRO A 135 -2.28 17.58 -23.21
CA PRO A 135 -2.63 18.94 -23.56
C PRO A 135 -3.96 18.98 -24.32
N HIS A 136 -4.85 19.86 -23.93
CA HIS A 136 -6.21 19.92 -24.47
C HIS A 136 -6.70 21.36 -24.56
N LYS A 137 -7.73 21.57 -25.40
CA LYS A 137 -8.33 22.88 -25.64
C LYS A 137 -9.72 22.96 -25.03
N VAL A 138 -10.02 24.11 -24.44
CA VAL A 138 -11.33 24.43 -23.86
C VAL A 138 -11.85 25.76 -24.40
N LEU A 139 -13.17 25.92 -24.39
CA LEU A 139 -13.85 27.16 -24.76
C LEU A 139 -14.17 27.97 -23.51
N ASN A 140 -13.74 29.23 -23.49
CA ASN A 140 -14.19 30.18 -22.47
C ASN A 140 -15.62 30.69 -22.76
N ASP A 141 -16.20 31.49 -21.85
CA ASP A 141 -17.54 32.08 -22.01
C ASP A 141 -17.70 32.94 -23.28
N LYS A 142 -16.60 33.44 -23.85
CA LYS A 142 -16.57 34.18 -25.12
C LYS A 142 -16.43 33.28 -26.36
N ASN A 143 -16.43 31.96 -26.18
CA ASN A 143 -16.15 30.94 -27.21
C ASN A 143 -14.75 31.05 -27.83
N GLU A 144 -13.78 31.59 -27.10
CA GLU A 144 -12.38 31.59 -27.52
C GLU A 144 -11.72 30.28 -27.08
N GLU A 145 -10.91 29.70 -27.97
CA GLU A 145 -10.14 28.49 -27.67
C GLU A 145 -8.92 28.83 -26.81
N VAL A 146 -8.80 28.14 -25.68
CA VAL A 146 -7.63 28.24 -24.79
C VAL A 146 -7.02 26.86 -24.63
N GLU A 147 -5.72 26.74 -24.88
CA GLU A 147 -4.96 25.51 -24.70
C GLU A 147 -4.42 25.43 -23.26
N LEU A 148 -4.52 24.25 -22.66
CA LEU A 148 -4.07 23.95 -21.30
C LEU A 148 -3.29 22.63 -21.29
N CYS A 149 -2.33 22.52 -20.36
CA CYS A 149 -1.54 21.31 -20.11
C CYS A 149 -1.87 20.64 -18.76
N SER A 150 -2.77 21.23 -17.99
CA SER A 150 -3.26 20.76 -16.68
C SER A 150 -4.77 21.03 -16.61
N SER A 151 -5.41 20.66 -15.50
CA SER A 151 -6.86 20.88 -15.34
C SER A 151 -7.24 22.36 -15.42
N VAL A 152 -8.41 22.66 -15.96
CA VAL A 152 -9.04 24.01 -15.99
C VAL A 152 -9.13 24.64 -14.60
N GLU A 153 -9.35 23.83 -13.55
CA GLU A 153 -9.46 24.31 -12.16
C GLU A 153 -8.11 24.71 -11.54
N CYS A 154 -7.00 24.26 -12.15
CA CYS A 154 -5.66 24.58 -11.69
C CYS A 154 -5.38 26.08 -11.86
N LYS A 155 -4.68 26.71 -10.91
CA LYS A 155 -4.31 28.13 -11.00
C LYS A 155 -2.80 28.31 -11.06
N GLY A 156 -2.35 29.09 -12.04
CA GLY A 156 -0.98 29.60 -12.10
C GLY A 156 -0.91 31.04 -11.61
N ILE A 157 -0.07 31.31 -10.62
CA ILE A 157 0.16 32.63 -10.03
C ILE A 157 1.65 32.96 -10.03
N ILE A 158 2.01 34.16 -10.47
CA ILE A 158 3.39 34.67 -10.40
C ILE A 158 3.53 35.50 -9.11
N GLY A 159 4.40 35.07 -8.20
CA GLY A 159 4.65 35.80 -6.95
C GLY A 159 5.46 37.08 -7.17
N ASN A 160 5.47 37.98 -6.17
CA ASN A 160 6.32 39.18 -6.17
C ASN A 160 7.83 38.85 -6.22
N ASP A 161 8.19 37.62 -5.87
CA ASP A 161 9.54 37.07 -6.00
C ASP A 161 9.90 36.59 -7.42
N GLY A 162 8.96 36.72 -8.38
CA GLY A 162 9.11 36.28 -9.77
C GLY A 162 8.95 34.77 -9.98
N ARG A 163 8.62 34.00 -8.94
CA ARG A 163 8.45 32.55 -9.03
C ARG A 163 7.06 32.18 -9.54
N HIS A 164 6.97 31.06 -10.24
CA HIS A 164 5.74 30.58 -10.87
C HIS A 164 5.11 29.50 -10.00
N TYR A 165 4.05 29.84 -9.30
CA TYR A 165 3.34 28.93 -8.40
C TYR A 165 2.19 28.24 -9.12
N ILE A 166 2.00 26.95 -8.87
CA ILE A 166 0.87 26.15 -9.34
C ILE A 166 0.04 25.63 -8.15
N LEU A 167 -1.28 25.75 -8.26
CA LEU A 167 -2.23 25.62 -7.16
C LEU A 167 -3.51 24.90 -7.61
N ASP A 168 -4.38 24.58 -6.66
CA ASP A 168 -5.70 23.98 -6.87
C ASP A 168 -5.62 22.70 -7.73
N LEU A 169 -4.76 21.78 -7.30
CA LEU A 169 -4.37 20.57 -8.03
C LEU A 169 -5.32 19.38 -7.83
N LEU A 170 -6.57 19.66 -7.46
CA LEU A 170 -7.54 18.65 -7.02
C LEU A 170 -7.97 17.66 -8.13
N ARG A 171 -7.84 18.04 -9.41
CA ARG A 171 -8.12 17.20 -10.60
C ARG A 171 -6.88 16.89 -11.43
N THR A 172 -5.74 16.67 -10.77
CA THR A 172 -4.49 16.32 -11.49
C THR A 172 -4.61 15.02 -12.29
N PHE A 173 -5.35 14.04 -11.78
CA PHE A 173 -5.52 12.72 -12.40
C PHE A 173 -6.94 12.52 -12.93
N PRO A 174 -7.12 11.66 -13.96
CA PRO A 174 -8.42 11.48 -14.59
C PRO A 174 -9.48 10.98 -13.59
N PRO A 175 -10.74 11.37 -13.80
CA PRO A 175 -11.85 10.92 -12.98
C PRO A 175 -12.03 9.40 -13.09
N ASP A 176 -12.41 8.78 -11.98
CA ASP A 176 -12.69 7.36 -11.93
C ASP A 176 -14.19 7.10 -12.14
N VAL A 177 -14.50 6.78 -13.39
CA VAL A 177 -15.86 6.55 -13.89
C VAL A 177 -16.59 5.38 -13.23
N ASN A 178 -15.90 4.47 -12.53
CA ASN A 178 -16.56 3.43 -11.77
C ASN A 178 -17.41 3.98 -10.61
N PHE A 179 -17.21 5.25 -10.21
CA PHE A 179 -18.06 5.89 -9.19
C PHE A 179 -18.69 7.20 -9.67
N LEU A 180 -18.80 7.38 -10.99
CA LEU A 180 -19.48 8.52 -11.59
C LEU A 180 -20.58 7.99 -12.50
N LYS A 181 -21.84 8.28 -12.15
CA LYS A 181 -22.98 8.04 -13.05
C LYS A 181 -22.99 9.16 -14.09
N LEU A 182 -22.58 8.82 -15.31
CA LEU A 182 -22.51 9.74 -16.44
C LEU A 182 -23.70 9.50 -17.37
N GLU A 183 -24.39 10.56 -17.78
CA GLU A 183 -25.53 10.44 -18.70
C GLU A 183 -25.07 10.03 -20.10
N GLY A 184 -25.61 8.94 -20.63
CA GLY A 184 -25.32 8.46 -21.99
C GLY A 184 -23.99 7.73 -22.17
N GLU A 185 -23.27 7.42 -21.09
CA GLU A 185 -22.00 6.67 -21.13
C GLU A 185 -22.11 5.40 -20.28
N ASP A 186 -22.21 4.25 -20.94
CA ASP A 186 -22.25 2.94 -20.27
C ASP A 186 -20.84 2.37 -20.07
N LEU A 187 -20.59 1.78 -18.89
CA LEU A 187 -19.40 0.98 -18.61
C LEU A 187 -19.44 -0.38 -19.31
N GLY A 188 -18.30 -1.05 -19.43
CA GLY A 188 -18.21 -2.42 -19.99
C GLY A 188 -19.12 -3.41 -19.25
N LYS A 189 -19.67 -4.40 -19.98
CA LYS A 189 -20.62 -5.39 -19.44
C LYS A 189 -20.07 -6.17 -18.25
N GLU A 190 -18.78 -6.48 -18.25
CA GLU A 190 -18.12 -7.21 -17.17
C GLU A 190 -18.05 -6.35 -15.90
N VAL A 191 -17.65 -5.09 -16.02
CA VAL A 191 -17.63 -4.11 -14.92
C VAL A 191 -19.04 -3.88 -14.36
N GLN A 192 -20.06 -3.81 -15.21
CA GLN A 192 -21.45 -3.74 -14.80
C GLN A 192 -21.90 -4.98 -14.01
N SER A 193 -21.49 -6.19 -14.44
CA SER A 193 -21.78 -7.43 -13.71
C SER A 193 -21.17 -7.45 -12.30
N LEU A 194 -20.12 -6.66 -12.09
CA LEU A 194 -19.45 -6.49 -10.80
C LEU A 194 -20.09 -5.40 -9.92
N GLY A 195 -21.15 -4.72 -10.39
CA GLY A 195 -21.93 -3.75 -9.61
C GLY A 195 -21.58 -2.28 -9.87
N PHE A 196 -20.82 -1.96 -10.91
CA PHE A 196 -20.44 -0.59 -11.26
C PHE A 196 -21.34 0.00 -12.36
N PRO A 197 -21.52 1.34 -12.42
CA PRO A 197 -20.96 2.34 -11.52
C PRO A 197 -21.66 2.37 -10.14
N ILE A 198 -20.88 2.61 -9.09
CA ILE A 198 -21.36 2.75 -7.72
C ILE A 198 -21.62 4.23 -7.43
N GLU A 199 -22.78 4.55 -6.86
CA GLU A 199 -23.06 5.92 -6.42
C GLU A 199 -22.29 6.24 -5.14
N HIS A 200 -21.44 7.26 -5.19
CA HIS A 200 -20.61 7.69 -4.06
C HIS A 200 -21.12 9.02 -3.49
N LYS A 201 -20.80 9.29 -2.22
CA LYS A 201 -21.19 10.53 -1.53
C LYS A 201 -20.68 11.82 -2.19
N HIS A 202 -19.66 11.71 -3.04
CA HIS A 202 -19.09 12.83 -3.79
C HIS A 202 -18.62 12.38 -5.16
N LYS A 203 -18.46 13.33 -6.08
CA LYS A 203 -18.05 13.13 -7.48
C LYS A 203 -16.58 13.49 -7.76
N LEU A 204 -15.79 13.82 -6.72
CA LEU A 204 -14.33 14.06 -6.83
C LEU A 204 -13.49 12.77 -6.81
N CYS A 205 -14.03 11.70 -7.37
CA CYS A 205 -13.39 10.40 -7.45
C CYS A 205 -12.38 10.39 -8.61
N CYS A 206 -11.08 10.24 -8.32
CA CYS A 206 -10.01 10.20 -9.33
C CYS A 206 -9.24 8.88 -9.29
N LEU A 207 -8.70 8.48 -10.45
CA LEU A 207 -7.73 7.40 -10.56
C LEU A 207 -6.40 7.84 -9.94
N ARG A 208 -5.62 6.89 -9.44
CA ARG A 208 -4.32 7.19 -8.81
C ARG A 208 -3.19 7.16 -9.83
N GLN A 209 -2.13 7.94 -9.60
CA GLN A 209 -0.93 7.92 -10.45
C GLN A 209 -0.39 6.51 -10.64
N GLU A 210 -0.26 5.74 -9.55
CA GLU A 210 0.35 4.41 -9.59
C GLU A 210 -0.46 3.45 -10.50
N LEU A 211 -1.77 3.66 -10.63
CA LEU A 211 -2.62 2.91 -11.58
C LEU A 211 -2.36 3.37 -13.02
N ILE A 212 -2.27 4.69 -13.24
CA ILE A 212 -2.03 5.26 -14.56
C ILE A 212 -0.71 4.76 -15.12
N ASP A 213 0.34 4.75 -14.29
CA ASP A 213 1.65 4.22 -14.67
C ASP A 213 1.56 2.72 -15.03
N ALA A 214 0.90 1.91 -14.18
CA ALA A 214 0.71 0.48 -14.45
C ALA A 214 -0.15 0.20 -15.69
N PHE A 215 -1.16 1.03 -15.96
CA PHE A 215 -2.02 0.92 -17.14
C PHE A 215 -1.25 1.26 -18.42
N VAL A 216 -0.49 2.37 -18.41
CA VAL A 216 0.35 2.79 -19.54
C VAL A 216 1.41 1.74 -19.82
N GLU A 217 2.06 1.18 -18.78
CA GLU A 217 3.04 0.11 -18.93
C GLU A 217 2.40 -1.16 -19.52
N SER A 218 1.24 -1.58 -19.02
CA SER A 218 0.49 -2.73 -19.55
C SER A 218 0.16 -2.56 -21.03
N ARG A 219 -0.36 -1.38 -21.41
CA ARG A 219 -0.68 -1.05 -22.81
C ARG A 219 0.57 -0.97 -23.69
N TYR A 220 1.68 -0.46 -23.14
CA TYR A 220 2.96 -0.43 -23.85
C TYR A 220 3.49 -1.83 -24.13
N MET A 221 3.39 -2.74 -23.15
CA MET A 221 3.77 -4.15 -23.33
C MET A 221 2.89 -4.84 -24.37
N MET A 222 1.58 -4.58 -24.37
CA MET A 222 0.69 -5.05 -25.43
C MET A 222 1.09 -4.51 -26.80
N PHE A 223 1.42 -3.21 -26.91
CA PHE A 223 1.85 -2.57 -28.14
C PHE A 223 3.09 -3.25 -28.73
N ILE A 224 4.11 -3.48 -27.88
CA ILE A 224 5.34 -4.19 -28.30
C ILE A 224 5.00 -5.60 -28.79
N LYS A 225 4.19 -6.36 -28.04
CA LYS A 225 3.82 -7.74 -28.43
C LYS A 225 3.09 -7.77 -29.77
N TYR A 226 2.12 -6.88 -29.99
CA TYR A 226 1.41 -6.75 -31.25
C TYR A 226 2.33 -6.39 -32.41
N ALA A 227 3.20 -5.39 -32.22
CA ALA A 227 4.15 -4.96 -33.23
C ALA A 227 5.12 -6.10 -33.59
N ALA A 228 5.70 -6.77 -32.59
CA ALA A 228 6.62 -7.89 -32.79
C ALA A 228 5.97 -9.06 -33.52
N PHE A 229 4.75 -9.44 -33.15
CA PHE A 229 3.99 -10.53 -33.79
C PHE A 229 3.75 -10.26 -35.28
N HIS A 230 3.27 -9.06 -35.63
CA HIS A 230 3.01 -8.70 -37.02
C HIS A 230 4.30 -8.53 -37.84
N LEU A 231 5.39 -8.05 -37.23
CA LEU A 231 6.70 -7.98 -37.85
C LEU A 231 7.24 -9.38 -38.20
N GLN A 232 7.09 -10.35 -37.30
CA GLN A 232 7.48 -11.74 -37.57
C GLN A 232 6.66 -12.35 -38.70
N GLN A 233 5.35 -12.11 -38.76
CA GLN A 233 4.52 -12.57 -39.88
C GLN A 233 4.98 -11.98 -41.22
N LEU A 234 5.37 -10.70 -41.24
CA LEU A 234 5.94 -10.06 -42.42
C LEU A 234 7.30 -10.66 -42.81
N GLY A 235 8.15 -10.97 -41.82
CA GLY A 235 9.41 -11.69 -42.03
C GLY A 235 9.20 -13.10 -42.62
N ALA A 236 8.26 -13.87 -42.05
CA ALA A 236 7.94 -15.22 -42.50
C ALA A 236 7.29 -15.26 -43.89
N LYS A 237 6.43 -14.28 -44.22
CA LYS A 237 5.88 -14.13 -45.58
C LYS A 237 6.99 -13.84 -46.60
N LYS A 238 7.94 -12.97 -46.26
CA LYS A 238 9.11 -12.67 -47.12
C LYS A 238 10.03 -13.87 -47.31
N GLN A 239 10.20 -14.70 -46.28
CA GLN A 239 10.99 -15.94 -46.38
C GLN A 239 10.34 -16.94 -47.34
N LYS A 240 9.01 -17.12 -47.25
CA LYS A 240 8.23 -17.92 -48.20
C LYS A 240 8.24 -17.36 -49.63
N GLU A 241 8.21 -16.04 -49.79
CA GLU A 241 8.34 -15.38 -51.10
C GLU A 241 9.74 -15.54 -51.71
N ARG A 242 10.80 -15.58 -50.89
CA ARG A 242 12.16 -15.89 -51.35
C ARG A 242 12.33 -17.37 -51.72
N GLU A 243 11.72 -18.27 -50.96
CA GLU A 243 11.74 -19.72 -51.22
C GLU A 243 10.94 -20.09 -52.47
N SER A 244 9.89 -19.33 -52.82
CA SER A 244 9.10 -19.51 -54.04
C SER A 244 9.70 -18.85 -55.30
N GLN A 245 10.81 -18.10 -55.17
CA GLN A 245 11.56 -17.55 -56.31
C GLN A 245 12.78 -18.41 -56.73
N VAL A 246 12.97 -19.60 -56.13
CA VAL A 246 13.90 -20.62 -56.65
C VAL A 246 13.11 -21.53 -57.60
N PRO A 247 13.41 -21.59 -58.92
CA PRO A 247 12.65 -22.42 -59.83
C PRO A 247 13.03 -23.89 -59.65
N SER A 248 12.14 -24.68 -59.06
CA SER A 248 12.14 -26.13 -59.23
C SER A 248 11.06 -26.54 -60.23
N ILE A 249 11.52 -27.31 -61.21
CA ILE A 249 10.79 -27.82 -62.38
C ILE A 249 10.01 -29.10 -61.97
N LEU A 250 8.76 -29.23 -62.48
CA LEU A 250 7.83 -30.37 -62.43
C LEU A 250 7.13 -30.59 -61.06
N ASP A 251 5.81 -30.80 -60.92
CA ASP A 251 4.82 -31.38 -61.83
C ASP A 251 3.38 -30.93 -61.50
N THR A 252 2.54 -30.98 -62.54
CA THR A 252 1.11 -30.64 -62.60
C THR A 252 0.15 -31.61 -61.90
N ASN A 253 -0.93 -31.08 -61.28
CA ASN A 253 -2.36 -31.51 -61.37
C ASN A 253 -3.12 -31.58 -60.03
N LYS A 254 -4.02 -30.62 -59.75
CA LYS A 254 -5.50 -30.74 -59.88
C LYS A 254 -6.24 -29.61 -59.14
N GLU A 255 -7.22 -29.06 -59.85
CA GLU A 255 -8.16 -28.01 -59.43
C GLU A 255 -9.29 -28.49 -58.51
N LYS A 256 -9.99 -27.48 -57.95
CA LYS A 256 -11.35 -27.42 -57.34
C LYS A 256 -11.35 -27.59 -55.82
N GLU A 257 -11.91 -26.67 -55.02
CA GLU A 257 -13.22 -26.04 -55.17
C GLU A 257 -13.31 -24.69 -54.42
N LYS A 258 -14.20 -23.82 -54.90
CA LYS A 258 -14.41 -22.43 -54.47
C LYS A 258 -15.76 -22.32 -53.72
N LYS A 259 -15.79 -21.44 -52.71
CA LYS A 259 -16.93 -20.64 -52.20
C LYS A 259 -17.80 -21.18 -51.04
N LYS A 260 -17.71 -20.48 -49.91
CA LYS A 260 -18.70 -19.58 -49.23
C LYS A 260 -18.21 -19.47 -47.77
N GLU A 261 -18.09 -18.33 -47.12
CA GLU A 261 -19.17 -17.40 -46.77
C GLU A 261 -18.62 -16.00 -46.54
N SER A 262 -19.43 -15.03 -46.94
CA SER A 262 -19.39 -13.63 -46.56
C SER A 262 -20.36 -13.40 -45.40
N GLU A 263 -19.97 -12.49 -44.51
CA GLU A 263 -20.80 -11.72 -43.58
C GLU A 263 -21.33 -12.41 -42.31
N THR A 264 -20.65 -12.15 -41.19
CA THR A 264 -21.35 -11.77 -39.95
C THR A 264 -20.51 -10.83 -39.07
N LYS A 265 -21.02 -9.60 -38.99
CA LYS A 265 -20.96 -8.56 -37.95
C LYS A 265 -20.10 -8.82 -36.70
N GLU A 266 -19.18 -7.88 -36.49
CA GLU A 266 -18.90 -7.15 -35.24
C GLU A 266 -19.50 -7.73 -33.96
N GLN A 267 -18.77 -8.64 -33.31
CA GLN A 267 -18.73 -8.81 -31.85
C GLN A 267 -17.67 -9.87 -31.53
N GLY A 268 -16.47 -9.45 -31.12
CA GLY A 268 -15.43 -10.39 -30.70
C GLY A 268 -13.98 -9.90 -30.78
N VAL A 269 -13.68 -8.64 -30.44
CA VAL A 269 -12.28 -8.18 -30.44
C VAL A 269 -11.53 -8.68 -29.18
N ASN A 270 -12.19 -8.77 -28.02
CA ASN A 270 -11.49 -9.16 -26.78
C ASN A 270 -11.07 -10.64 -26.73
N THR A 271 -11.76 -11.55 -27.41
CA THR A 271 -11.50 -13.00 -27.29
C THR A 271 -10.38 -13.49 -28.23
N GLU A 272 -10.08 -12.76 -29.30
CA GLU A 272 -8.92 -13.04 -30.17
C GLU A 272 -7.62 -12.46 -29.58
N VAL A 273 -7.69 -11.33 -28.85
CA VAL A 273 -6.55 -10.69 -28.16
C VAL A 273 -5.95 -11.60 -27.07
N GLU A 274 -6.77 -12.32 -26.31
CA GLU A 274 -6.30 -13.24 -25.25
C GLU A 274 -5.71 -14.52 -25.84
N LYS A 275 -6.31 -15.07 -26.90
CA LYS A 275 -5.79 -16.29 -27.55
C LYS A 275 -4.48 -16.05 -28.31
N MET A 276 -4.28 -14.86 -28.89
CA MET A 276 -3.05 -14.53 -29.63
C MET A 276 -1.86 -14.19 -28.71
N THR A 277 -2.11 -13.82 -27.46
CA THR A 277 -1.05 -13.47 -26.49
C THR A 277 -0.49 -14.69 -25.75
N GLU A 278 -1.21 -15.82 -25.71
CA GLU A 278 -0.72 -17.09 -25.14
C GLU A 278 0.22 -17.88 -26.09
N GLU A 279 0.14 -17.68 -27.41
CA GLU A 279 0.93 -18.45 -28.39
C GLU A 279 2.30 -17.82 -28.76
N ALA A 280 2.59 -16.58 -28.35
CA ALA A 280 3.84 -15.89 -28.69
C ALA A 280 4.90 -16.04 -27.58
N THR A 281 5.71 -17.10 -27.65
CA THR A 281 6.86 -17.36 -26.78
C THR A 281 8.10 -16.54 -27.18
N ILE A 282 8.01 -15.21 -27.14
CA ILE A 282 9.15 -14.32 -27.43
C ILE A 282 9.57 -13.63 -26.13
N ASP A 283 10.88 -13.61 -25.85
CA ASP A 283 11.43 -12.90 -24.71
C ASP A 283 11.19 -11.38 -24.83
N HIS A 284 10.75 -10.76 -23.73
CA HIS A 284 10.38 -9.35 -23.66
C HIS A 284 11.53 -8.42 -24.07
N ALA A 285 12.76 -8.77 -23.70
CA ALA A 285 13.95 -8.00 -24.05
C ALA A 285 14.27 -8.04 -25.55
N GLU A 286 13.96 -9.16 -26.21
CA GLU A 286 14.17 -9.35 -27.65
C GLU A 286 13.11 -8.59 -28.46
N ALA A 287 11.84 -8.68 -28.06
CA ALA A 287 10.75 -7.94 -28.70
C ALA A 287 10.95 -6.42 -28.60
N LYS A 288 11.41 -5.91 -27.45
CA LYS A 288 11.69 -4.48 -27.23
C LYS A 288 12.81 -3.97 -28.15
N LYS A 289 13.93 -4.71 -28.26
CA LYS A 289 15.05 -4.35 -29.16
C LYS A 289 14.63 -4.29 -30.63
N ILE A 290 13.78 -5.22 -31.07
CA ILE A 290 13.27 -5.25 -32.45
C ILE A 290 12.43 -4.00 -32.73
N VAL A 291 11.54 -3.62 -31.83
CA VAL A 291 10.67 -2.44 -32.00
C VAL A 291 11.47 -1.13 -31.92
N GLU A 292 12.40 -0.99 -30.98
CA GLU A 292 13.23 0.22 -30.80
C GLU A 292 14.12 0.49 -32.02
N SER A 293 14.85 -0.54 -32.51
CA SER A 293 15.73 -0.39 -33.69
C SER A 293 15.00 0.07 -34.95
N ILE A 294 13.74 -0.31 -35.11
CA ILE A 294 12.91 0.04 -36.28
C ILE A 294 12.25 1.41 -36.07
N THR A 295 11.80 1.72 -34.86
CA THR A 295 11.21 3.03 -34.53
C THR A 295 12.23 4.15 -34.73
N ASP A 296 13.47 3.95 -34.29
CA ASP A 296 14.58 4.88 -34.52
C ASP A 296 14.91 5.04 -36.01
N SER A 297 14.80 3.96 -36.78
CA SER A 297 15.00 4.01 -38.24
C SER A 297 13.91 4.81 -38.96
N ILE A 298 12.67 4.82 -38.42
CA ILE A 298 11.53 5.57 -38.99
C ILE A 298 11.57 7.06 -38.61
N THR A 299 12.03 7.39 -37.40
CA THR A 299 12.10 8.78 -36.90
C THR A 299 13.35 9.54 -37.36
N SER A 300 14.44 8.85 -37.70
CA SER A 300 15.74 9.47 -38.03
C SER A 300 15.91 9.94 -39.49
N GLY A 301 14.92 9.81 -40.36
CA GLY A 301 14.88 10.52 -41.65
C GLY A 301 16.00 10.25 -42.66
N ASP A 302 16.70 9.11 -42.59
CA ASP A 302 17.77 8.78 -43.54
C ASP A 302 17.18 8.32 -44.88
N LYS A 303 16.88 9.30 -45.75
CA LYS A 303 16.47 9.08 -47.14
C LYS A 303 17.61 8.41 -47.92
N LYS A 304 17.55 7.09 -48.10
CA LYS A 304 18.26 6.40 -49.19
C LYS A 304 17.25 5.88 -50.20
N GLU A 305 17.15 6.60 -51.31
CA GLU A 305 16.25 6.35 -52.44
C GLU A 305 16.52 4.98 -53.08
N GLY A 306 15.55 4.07 -52.95
CA GLY A 306 15.44 2.83 -53.70
C GLY A 306 14.03 2.26 -53.56
N SER A 307 13.32 2.00 -54.66
CA SER A 307 11.87 1.71 -54.66
C SER A 307 11.46 0.43 -53.90
N LEU A 308 12.43 -0.41 -53.51
CA LEU A 308 12.20 -1.64 -52.74
C LEU A 308 12.26 -1.41 -51.21
N LEU A 309 12.92 -0.34 -50.74
CA LEU A 309 12.95 0.06 -49.32
C LEU A 309 11.70 0.84 -48.91
N VAL A 310 11.14 1.64 -49.83
CA VAL A 310 9.90 2.41 -49.61
C VAL A 310 8.73 1.50 -49.24
N SER A 311 8.58 0.35 -49.90
CA SER A 311 7.52 -0.63 -49.56
C SER A 311 7.68 -1.25 -48.17
N VAL A 312 8.91 -1.31 -47.64
CA VAL A 312 9.19 -1.86 -46.31
C VAL A 312 8.80 -0.85 -45.24
N GLU A 313 9.17 0.42 -45.42
CA GLU A 313 8.79 1.52 -44.50
C GLU A 313 7.27 1.73 -44.44
N GLU A 314 6.56 1.54 -45.54
CA GLU A 314 5.10 1.69 -45.57
C GLU A 314 4.40 0.52 -44.86
N SER A 315 4.91 -0.70 -45.03
CA SER A 315 4.39 -1.89 -44.32
C SER A 315 4.64 -1.86 -42.81
N THR A 316 5.79 -1.33 -42.36
CA THR A 316 6.09 -1.21 -40.93
C THR A 316 5.30 -0.09 -40.28
N LYS A 317 5.10 1.04 -40.96
CA LYS A 317 4.18 2.10 -40.52
C LYS A 317 2.76 1.58 -40.35
N GLU A 318 2.29 0.71 -41.24
CA GLU A 318 0.97 0.11 -41.12
C GLU A 318 0.87 -0.87 -39.93
N ILE A 319 1.92 -1.64 -39.63
CA ILE A 319 1.98 -2.46 -38.41
C ILE A 319 1.89 -1.59 -37.17
N VAL A 320 2.71 -0.53 -37.09
CA VAL A 320 2.70 0.41 -35.96
C VAL A 320 1.33 1.04 -35.80
N LYS A 321 0.68 1.41 -36.90
CA LYS A 321 -0.69 1.95 -36.90
C LYS A 321 -1.72 0.96 -36.39
N ARG A 322 -1.65 -0.32 -36.79
CA ARG A 322 -2.53 -1.37 -36.28
C ARG A 322 -2.27 -1.66 -34.80
N ALA A 323 -1.00 -1.72 -34.38
CA ALA A 323 -0.62 -1.91 -32.99
C ALA A 323 -1.08 -0.74 -32.10
N ALA A 324 -0.88 0.50 -32.56
CA ALA A 324 -1.34 1.72 -31.88
C ALA A 324 -2.87 1.74 -31.74
N ALA A 325 -3.61 1.38 -32.78
CA ALA A 325 -5.07 1.27 -32.73
C ALA A 325 -5.54 0.18 -31.75
N ALA A 326 -4.88 -0.99 -31.73
CA ALA A 326 -5.23 -2.11 -30.85
C ALA A 326 -5.07 -1.77 -29.35
N VAL A 327 -4.10 -0.91 -29.01
CA VAL A 327 -3.88 -0.46 -27.63
C VAL A 327 -4.60 0.83 -27.26
N GLY A 328 -5.45 1.35 -28.15
CA GLY A 328 -6.19 2.59 -27.91
C GLY A 328 -5.31 3.83 -27.82
N SER A 329 -4.20 3.88 -28.56
CA SER A 329 -3.34 5.06 -28.61
C SER A 329 -4.04 6.26 -29.24
N LEU A 330 -3.74 7.45 -28.72
CA LEU A 330 -4.28 8.71 -29.22
C LEU A 330 -3.66 9.13 -30.56
N LYS A 331 -2.44 8.66 -30.85
CA LYS A 331 -1.76 8.90 -32.13
C LYS A 331 -1.72 7.61 -32.95
N GLU A 332 -1.81 7.76 -34.27
CA GLU A 332 -1.83 6.60 -35.17
C GLU A 332 -0.43 6.07 -35.49
N THR A 333 0.61 6.88 -35.33
CA THR A 333 1.97 6.55 -35.80
C THR A 333 2.95 6.26 -34.68
N GLU A 334 2.55 6.41 -33.42
CA GLU A 334 3.39 6.18 -32.25
C GLU A 334 2.55 5.77 -31.05
N PHE A 335 3.20 5.20 -30.04
CA PHE A 335 2.57 4.93 -28.76
C PHE A 335 2.40 6.23 -27.97
N ASP A 336 1.17 6.74 -27.92
CA ASP A 336 0.76 7.88 -27.11
C ASP A 336 -0.48 7.52 -26.28
N ILE A 337 -0.28 7.37 -24.96
CA ILE A 337 -1.34 7.18 -23.97
C ILE A 337 -1.16 8.25 -22.90
N ARG A 338 -2.04 9.25 -22.95
CA ARG A 338 -2.11 10.38 -22.02
C ARG A 338 -3.56 10.73 -21.74
N PHE A 339 -3.82 11.31 -20.58
CA PHE A 339 -5.16 11.55 -20.07
C PHE A 339 -5.49 13.02 -20.01
N ASN A 340 -6.65 13.39 -20.53
CA ASN A 340 -7.23 14.70 -20.32
C ASN A 340 -7.95 14.71 -18.96
N PRO A 341 -7.49 15.48 -17.96
CA PRO A 341 -8.09 15.51 -16.63
C PRO A 341 -9.53 16.07 -16.64
N ASP A 342 -9.87 16.89 -17.63
CA ASP A 342 -11.15 17.60 -17.70
C ASP A 342 -12.21 16.92 -18.56
N VAL A 343 -11.93 15.73 -19.09
CA VAL A 343 -12.78 15.04 -20.08
C VAL A 343 -14.24 14.79 -19.60
N TYR A 344 -14.44 14.73 -18.27
CA TYR A 344 -15.75 14.64 -17.62
C TYR A 344 -15.96 15.74 -16.57
N SER A 345 -15.18 16.83 -16.62
CA SER A 345 -15.35 17.96 -15.71
C SER A 345 -16.67 18.70 -16.01
N PRO A 346 -17.53 18.93 -15.01
CA PRO A 346 -18.78 19.62 -15.23
C PRO A 346 -18.53 21.08 -15.62
N GLY A 347 -19.29 21.60 -16.59
CA GLY A 347 -19.18 22.99 -17.05
C GLY A 347 -18.05 23.27 -18.05
N VAL A 348 -17.13 22.33 -18.27
CA VAL A 348 -16.05 22.49 -19.26
C VAL A 348 -16.58 22.21 -20.67
N ARG A 349 -16.38 23.16 -21.59
CA ARG A 349 -16.71 23.01 -23.00
C ARG A 349 -15.44 22.69 -23.78
N HIS A 350 -15.35 21.50 -24.35
CA HIS A 350 -14.19 21.06 -25.12
C HIS A 350 -14.26 21.51 -26.58
N VAL A 351 -13.10 21.72 -27.18
CA VAL A 351 -12.96 21.95 -28.62
C VAL A 351 -12.70 20.62 -29.31
N ASP A 352 -13.56 20.24 -30.26
CA ASP A 352 -13.28 19.08 -31.11
C ASP A 352 -12.23 19.47 -32.17
N ASN A 353 -11.17 18.66 -32.28
CA ASN A 353 -10.10 18.91 -33.23
C ASN A 353 -10.59 18.66 -34.67
N PRO A 354 -10.53 19.64 -35.59
CA PRO A 354 -10.94 19.46 -36.99
C PRO A 354 -10.17 18.34 -37.71
N ASP A 355 -8.90 18.13 -37.34
CA ASP A 355 -8.01 17.15 -37.97
C ASP A 355 -8.17 15.73 -37.41
N ALA A 356 -8.92 15.56 -36.30
CA ALA A 356 -9.12 14.28 -35.62
C ALA A 356 -10.58 14.17 -35.12
N PRO A 357 -11.54 13.85 -36.01
CA PRO A 357 -12.92 13.59 -35.61
C PRO A 357 -12.98 12.47 -34.56
N ASP A 358 -13.87 12.60 -33.58
CA ASP A 358 -14.01 11.70 -32.42
C ASP A 358 -12.84 11.69 -31.41
N SER A 359 -11.93 12.66 -31.45
CA SER A 359 -10.82 12.76 -30.47
C SER A 359 -11.32 12.72 -29.02
N LEU A 360 -12.34 13.49 -28.67
CA LEU A 360 -12.91 13.51 -27.32
C LEU A 360 -13.52 12.16 -26.93
N LYS A 361 -14.16 11.46 -27.87
CA LYS A 361 -14.72 10.12 -27.66
C LYS A 361 -13.62 9.09 -27.37
N ARG A 362 -12.48 9.17 -28.06
CA ARG A 362 -11.30 8.33 -27.76
C ARG A 362 -10.71 8.63 -26.38
N GLN A 363 -10.61 9.89 -26.00
CA GLN A 363 -10.14 10.30 -24.66
C GLN A 363 -11.07 9.76 -23.55
N ARG A 364 -12.39 9.86 -23.74
CA ARG A 364 -13.40 9.28 -22.85
C ARG A 364 -13.27 7.76 -22.73
N GLN A 365 -13.07 7.08 -23.86
CA GLN A 365 -12.87 5.63 -23.87
C GLN A 365 -11.61 5.24 -23.10
N LEU A 366 -10.52 5.99 -23.24
CA LEU A 366 -9.27 5.69 -22.54
C LEU A 366 -9.42 5.77 -21.00
N VAL A 367 -10.19 6.73 -20.49
CA VAL A 367 -10.51 6.81 -19.05
C VAL A 367 -11.35 5.60 -18.61
N LYS A 368 -12.33 5.19 -19.42
CA LYS A 368 -13.13 3.97 -19.16
C LYS A 368 -12.26 2.72 -19.13
N ASP A 369 -11.36 2.55 -20.10
CA ASP A 369 -10.44 1.42 -20.17
C ASP A 369 -9.51 1.36 -18.95
N ALA A 370 -8.99 2.51 -18.49
CA ALA A 370 -8.15 2.57 -17.30
C ALA A 370 -8.90 2.22 -16.00
N ALA A 371 -10.15 2.68 -15.88
CA ALA A 371 -11.03 2.34 -14.75
C ALA A 371 -11.43 0.85 -14.77
N GLU A 372 -11.68 0.29 -15.95
CA GLU A 372 -11.96 -1.13 -16.16
C GLU A 372 -10.74 -2.00 -15.81
N PHE A 373 -9.55 -1.61 -16.26
CA PHE A 373 -8.29 -2.28 -15.94
C PHE A 373 -8.03 -2.36 -14.43
N LEU A 374 -8.41 -1.34 -13.66
CA LEU A 374 -8.29 -1.39 -12.20
C LEU A 374 -9.12 -2.55 -11.62
N VAL A 375 -10.37 -2.71 -12.07
CA VAL A 375 -11.32 -3.67 -11.51
C VAL A 375 -11.07 -5.09 -12.01
N LEU A 376 -10.79 -5.25 -13.31
CA LEU A 376 -10.66 -6.55 -13.96
C LEU A 376 -9.24 -7.13 -13.87
N ASN A 377 -8.21 -6.28 -13.75
CA ASN A 377 -6.82 -6.73 -13.73
C ASN A 377 -6.12 -6.40 -12.40
N GLN A 378 -6.05 -5.12 -12.01
CA GLN A 378 -5.21 -4.74 -10.85
C GLN A 378 -5.71 -5.32 -9.52
N ILE A 379 -7.01 -5.26 -9.23
CA ILE A 379 -7.56 -5.85 -8.00
C ILE A 379 -7.37 -7.37 -7.96
N PRO A 380 -7.73 -8.15 -9.00
CA PRO A 380 -7.43 -9.58 -9.04
C PRO A 380 -5.94 -9.91 -8.93
N ASN A 381 -5.07 -9.14 -9.60
CA ASN A 381 -3.61 -9.32 -9.52
C ASN A 381 -3.11 -9.12 -8.09
N PHE A 382 -3.59 -8.08 -7.41
CA PHE A 382 -3.26 -7.83 -6.01
C PHE A 382 -3.63 -9.02 -5.10
N ILE A 383 -4.83 -9.58 -5.27
CA ILE A 383 -5.25 -10.75 -4.48
C ILE A 383 -4.40 -11.98 -4.80
N ARG A 384 -4.11 -12.24 -6.08
CA ARG A 384 -3.26 -13.36 -6.50
C ARG A 384 -1.86 -13.26 -5.92
N GLU A 385 -1.27 -12.07 -5.93
CA GLU A 385 0.07 -11.89 -5.40
C GLU A 385 0.16 -12.10 -3.88
N ILE A 386 -0.85 -11.65 -3.12
CA ILE A 386 -0.87 -11.94 -1.68
C ILE A 386 -1.07 -13.45 -1.45
N LEU A 387 -1.80 -14.13 -2.34
CA LEU A 387 -1.93 -15.59 -2.33
C LEU A 387 -0.59 -16.29 -2.64
N ASP A 388 0.27 -15.68 -3.47
CA ASP A 388 1.65 -16.12 -3.68
C ASP A 388 2.57 -15.76 -2.50
N HIS A 389 2.05 -15.01 -1.53
CA HIS A 389 2.69 -14.60 -0.29
C HIS A 389 3.99 -13.79 -0.48
N SER A 390 4.03 -12.93 -1.50
CA SER A 390 5.12 -11.97 -1.69
C SER A 390 5.22 -10.97 -0.53
N ALA A 391 4.07 -10.60 0.04
CA ALA A 391 3.94 -9.74 1.22
C ALA A 391 2.68 -10.10 2.01
N ALA A 392 2.75 -10.02 3.34
CA ALA A 392 1.60 -10.24 4.23
C ALA A 392 1.31 -8.95 5.04
N PRO A 393 0.33 -8.13 4.62
CA PRO A 393 -0.10 -6.98 5.40
C PRO A 393 -0.51 -7.42 6.81
N MET A 394 0.04 -6.76 7.82
CA MET A 394 -0.21 -7.06 9.24
C MET A 394 -1.39 -6.29 9.82
N ASP A 395 -1.68 -5.11 9.28
CA ASP A 395 -2.73 -4.24 9.77
C ASP A 395 -3.33 -3.37 8.65
N GLY A 396 -4.30 -2.53 9.02
CA GLY A 396 -4.97 -1.65 8.07
C GLY A 396 -4.07 -0.59 7.43
N VAL A 397 -2.98 -0.19 8.10
CA VAL A 397 -2.01 0.78 7.54
C VAL A 397 -1.21 0.10 6.44
N THR A 398 -0.59 -1.04 6.74
CA THR A 398 0.18 -1.82 5.76
C THR A 398 -0.68 -2.35 4.60
N LEU A 399 -1.95 -2.68 4.85
CA LEU A 399 -2.92 -2.99 3.78
C LEU A 399 -3.18 -1.76 2.89
N SER A 400 -3.41 -0.59 3.49
CA SER A 400 -3.66 0.64 2.73
C SER A 400 -2.46 1.00 1.86
N ASP A 401 -1.25 0.88 2.37
CA ASP A 401 -0.02 1.16 1.63
C ASP A 401 0.17 0.16 0.47
N SER A 402 -0.12 -1.12 0.71
CA SER A 402 -0.07 -2.17 -0.33
C SER A 402 -1.10 -1.95 -1.44
N LEU A 403 -2.28 -1.44 -1.12
CA LEU A 403 -3.29 -1.07 -2.11
C LEU A 403 -2.85 0.17 -2.92
N HIS A 404 -2.37 1.20 -2.21
CA HIS A 404 -1.94 2.45 -2.84
C HIS A 404 -0.74 2.27 -3.76
N SER A 405 0.23 1.41 -3.42
CA SER A 405 1.38 1.12 -4.27
C SER A 405 0.98 0.45 -5.60
N ARG A 406 -0.23 -0.12 -5.69
CA ARG A 406 -0.85 -0.67 -6.92
C ARG A 406 -1.85 0.26 -7.56
N GLY A 407 -1.94 1.50 -7.10
CA GLY A 407 -2.90 2.47 -7.62
C GLY A 407 -4.35 2.18 -7.24
N ILE A 408 -4.60 1.26 -6.31
CA ILE A 408 -5.93 0.92 -5.85
C ILE A 408 -6.34 1.91 -4.75
N ASN A 409 -7.39 2.68 -4.99
CA ASN A 409 -7.92 3.61 -3.99
C ASN A 409 -8.68 2.86 -2.89
N ILE A 410 -8.56 3.31 -1.63
CA ILE A 410 -9.22 2.70 -0.48
C ILE A 410 -10.75 2.60 -0.61
N ARG A 411 -11.38 3.40 -1.47
CA ARG A 411 -12.82 3.26 -1.77
C ARG A 411 -13.21 1.89 -2.36
N TYR A 412 -12.28 1.19 -3.02
CA TYR A 412 -12.49 -0.17 -3.51
C TYR A 412 -12.39 -1.23 -2.40
N LEU A 413 -12.07 -0.86 -1.16
CA LEU A 413 -11.89 -1.80 -0.05
C LEU A 413 -13.12 -2.71 0.16
N GLY A 414 -14.34 -2.19 0.00
CA GLY A 414 -15.56 -3.00 0.08
C GLY A 414 -15.60 -4.13 -0.95
N LYS A 415 -15.26 -3.82 -2.21
CA LYS A 415 -15.17 -4.81 -3.30
C LYS A 415 -14.09 -5.84 -3.03
N ILE A 416 -12.92 -5.40 -2.57
CA ILE A 416 -11.78 -6.25 -2.25
C ILE A 416 -12.16 -7.20 -1.12
N THR A 417 -12.77 -6.71 -0.04
CA THR A 417 -13.27 -7.55 1.07
C THR A 417 -14.23 -8.63 0.57
N THR A 418 -15.17 -8.28 -0.32
CA THR A 418 -16.08 -9.28 -0.93
C THR A 418 -15.33 -10.33 -1.75
N MET A 419 -14.27 -9.96 -2.47
CA MET A 419 -13.44 -10.92 -3.20
C MET A 419 -12.62 -11.81 -2.26
N LEU A 420 -12.01 -11.22 -1.23
CA LEU A 420 -11.24 -11.94 -0.20
C LEU A 420 -12.10 -12.96 0.57
N SER A 421 -13.38 -12.66 0.81
CA SER A 421 -14.31 -13.59 1.47
C SER A 421 -14.47 -14.93 0.75
N LYS A 422 -14.13 -14.98 -0.55
CA LYS A 422 -14.19 -16.21 -1.37
C LYS A 422 -12.91 -17.04 -1.31
N VAL A 423 -11.83 -16.50 -0.73
CA VAL A 423 -10.50 -17.12 -0.71
C VAL A 423 -10.13 -17.49 0.74
N GLY A 424 -10.40 -18.74 1.14
CA GLY A 424 -10.19 -19.19 2.53
C GLY A 424 -8.74 -19.07 3.04
N GLN A 425 -7.75 -19.20 2.15
CA GLN A 425 -6.32 -19.00 2.48
C GLN A 425 -5.98 -17.56 2.89
N LEU A 426 -6.83 -16.59 2.54
CA LEU A 426 -6.63 -15.17 2.87
C LEU A 426 -7.61 -14.68 3.96
N GLU A 427 -8.11 -15.58 4.82
CA GLU A 427 -8.99 -15.22 5.95
C GLU A 427 -8.38 -14.13 6.83
N TYR A 428 -7.07 -14.20 7.11
CA TYR A 428 -6.39 -13.17 7.90
C TYR A 428 -6.49 -11.78 7.26
N LEU A 429 -6.32 -11.69 5.93
CA LEU A 429 -6.39 -10.44 5.20
C LEU A 429 -7.83 -9.94 5.10
N HIS A 430 -8.78 -10.86 4.94
CA HIS A 430 -10.21 -10.54 5.00
C HIS A 430 -10.57 -9.91 6.36
N SER A 431 -10.10 -10.48 7.48
CA SER A 431 -10.28 -9.90 8.82
C SER A 431 -9.68 -8.50 8.94
N ILE A 432 -8.45 -8.29 8.42
CA ILE A 432 -7.81 -6.95 8.41
C ILE A 432 -8.62 -5.97 7.55
N ALA A 433 -9.11 -6.38 6.39
CA ALA A 433 -9.90 -5.53 5.49
C ALA A 433 -11.26 -5.14 6.13
N VAL A 434 -11.93 -6.07 6.82
CA VAL A 434 -13.16 -5.77 7.58
C VAL A 434 -12.88 -4.84 8.76
N SER A 435 -11.79 -5.07 9.50
CA SER A 435 -11.34 -4.17 10.57
C SER A 435 -11.12 -2.74 10.07
N GLU A 436 -10.48 -2.61 8.89
CA GLU A 436 -10.22 -1.32 8.27
C GLU A 436 -11.51 -0.63 7.78
N LEU A 437 -12.45 -1.37 7.22
CA LEU A 437 -13.78 -0.87 6.86
C LEU A 437 -14.54 -0.33 8.08
N ILE A 438 -14.61 -1.11 9.15
CA ILE A 438 -15.30 -0.76 10.40
C ILE A 438 -14.65 0.49 11.02
N THR A 439 -13.33 0.53 11.16
CA THR A 439 -12.64 1.63 11.83
C THR A 439 -12.67 2.93 11.04
N ARG A 440 -12.59 2.88 9.70
CA ARG A 440 -12.75 4.08 8.85
C ARG A 440 -14.17 4.63 8.90
N SER A 441 -15.17 3.75 8.85
CA SER A 441 -16.58 4.16 8.92
C SER A 441 -16.92 4.72 10.31
N ALA A 442 -16.39 4.10 11.38
CA ALA A 442 -16.48 4.64 12.73
C ALA A 442 -15.82 6.02 12.83
N LYS A 443 -14.67 6.25 12.16
CA LYS A 443 -14.06 7.58 12.08
C LYS A 443 -14.96 8.61 11.38
N HIS A 444 -15.67 8.24 10.31
CA HIS A 444 -16.60 9.16 9.64
C HIS A 444 -17.70 9.63 10.59
N LEU A 445 -18.29 8.68 11.34
CA LEU A 445 -19.28 8.99 12.36
C LEU A 445 -18.68 9.82 13.51
N PHE A 446 -17.48 9.47 13.96
CA PHE A 446 -16.75 10.19 14.99
C PHE A 446 -16.50 11.66 14.60
N ASN A 447 -16.12 11.92 13.35
CA ASN A 447 -15.87 13.30 12.91
C ASN A 447 -17.12 14.17 13.06
N THR A 448 -18.27 13.66 12.63
CA THR A 448 -19.56 14.37 12.75
C THR A 448 -19.97 14.53 14.22
N PHE A 449 -19.78 13.46 15.01
CA PHE A 449 -20.04 13.46 16.45
C PHE A 449 -19.22 14.53 17.18
N MET A 450 -17.91 14.63 16.89
CA MET A 450 -17.01 15.58 17.56
C MET A 450 -17.24 17.04 17.17
N GLN A 451 -17.70 17.32 15.94
CA GLN A 451 -18.01 18.69 15.53
C GLN A 451 -19.16 19.29 16.37
N SER A 452 -20.07 18.46 16.88
CA SER A 452 -21.17 18.87 17.76
C SER A 452 -20.81 18.93 19.26
N THR A 453 -19.56 18.63 19.62
CA THR A 453 -19.14 18.49 21.02
C THR A 453 -18.41 19.73 21.53
N GLU A 454 -18.83 20.24 22.69
CA GLU A 454 -18.16 21.34 23.38
C GLU A 454 -16.81 20.93 23.96
N MET A 455 -15.90 21.90 24.14
CA MET A 455 -14.54 21.62 24.62
C MET A 455 -14.51 21.08 26.06
N MET A 456 -15.48 21.47 26.89
CA MET A 456 -15.56 21.05 28.29
C MET A 456 -15.99 19.58 28.47
N SER A 457 -16.70 19.01 27.50
CA SER A 457 -17.26 17.65 27.55
C SER A 457 -16.49 16.66 26.66
N LEU A 458 -15.32 17.05 26.15
CA LEU A 458 -14.55 16.29 25.16
C LEU A 458 -14.21 14.86 25.62
N SER A 459 -13.66 14.69 26.83
CA SER A 459 -13.27 13.39 27.39
C SER A 459 -14.50 12.50 27.64
N ALA A 460 -15.58 13.06 28.18
CA ALA A 460 -16.84 12.37 28.40
C ALA A 460 -17.47 11.90 27.07
N ALA A 461 -17.48 12.75 26.05
CA ALA A 461 -18.00 12.41 24.73
C ALA A 461 -17.17 11.32 24.03
N ILE A 462 -15.84 11.41 24.07
CA ILE A 462 -14.95 10.40 23.48
C ILE A 462 -15.12 9.04 24.18
N SER A 463 -15.11 9.01 25.52
CA SER A 463 -15.30 7.76 26.27
C SER A 463 -16.69 7.15 26.02
N HIS A 464 -17.74 7.97 25.93
CA HIS A 464 -19.09 7.53 25.53
C HIS A 464 -19.11 6.92 24.13
N PHE A 465 -18.48 7.58 23.14
CA PHE A 465 -18.37 7.08 21.78
C PHE A 465 -17.65 5.73 21.73
N LEU A 466 -16.52 5.60 22.44
CA LEU A 466 -15.76 4.35 22.52
C LEU A 466 -16.56 3.22 23.17
N ASN A 467 -17.37 3.51 24.19
CA ASN A 467 -18.28 2.53 24.77
C ASN A 467 -19.38 2.11 23.77
N CYS A 468 -19.95 3.03 23.00
CA CYS A 468 -20.91 2.70 21.94
C CYS A 468 -20.29 1.84 20.82
N PHE A 469 -19.01 2.08 20.51
CA PHE A 469 -18.29 1.38 19.47
C PHE A 469 -17.79 -0.01 19.91
N LEU A 470 -17.15 -0.12 21.07
CA LEU A 470 -16.36 -1.30 21.46
C LEU A 470 -16.85 -2.03 22.71
N SER A 471 -17.72 -1.44 23.53
CA SER A 471 -18.19 -2.07 24.76
C SER A 471 -19.36 -3.02 24.50
N SER A 472 -19.43 -4.12 25.26
CA SER A 472 -20.56 -5.04 25.31
C SER A 472 -21.65 -4.60 26.30
N CYS A 473 -21.48 -3.45 26.97
CA CYS A 473 -22.43 -2.91 27.94
C CYS A 473 -23.70 -2.38 27.25
N GLN A 474 -24.87 -2.76 27.75
CA GLN A 474 -26.17 -2.33 27.21
C GLN A 474 -26.77 -1.08 27.90
N ALA A 475 -26.04 -0.45 28.84
CA ALA A 475 -26.54 0.72 29.54
C ALA A 475 -26.76 1.91 28.58
N HIS A 476 -27.93 2.55 28.69
CA HIS A 476 -28.46 3.48 27.68
C HIS A 476 -28.07 4.95 27.85
N HIS A 477 -27.35 5.33 28.91
CA HIS A 477 -27.05 6.73 29.19
C HIS A 477 -25.55 6.93 29.47
N PRO A 478 -24.95 8.04 29.01
CA PRO A 478 -23.61 8.42 29.44
C PRO A 478 -23.63 8.60 30.97
N GLN A 479 -22.53 8.23 31.63
CA GLN A 479 -22.38 8.52 33.05
C GLN A 479 -22.40 10.04 33.25
N GLN A 480 -23.54 10.57 33.68
CA GLN A 480 -23.55 11.86 34.36
C GLN A 480 -22.74 11.69 35.65
N VAL A 481 -21.70 12.50 35.78
CA VAL A 481 -20.96 12.65 37.04
C VAL A 481 -21.97 12.92 38.16
N SER A 482 -21.77 12.25 39.28
CA SER A 482 -22.60 12.38 40.46
C SER A 482 -22.73 13.85 40.89
N ASP A 483 -23.97 14.25 41.17
CA ASP A 483 -24.36 15.50 41.82
C ASP A 483 -23.86 15.60 43.29
N GLU A 484 -22.72 14.97 43.62
CA GLU A 484 -22.22 14.89 44.99
C GLU A 484 -21.39 16.10 45.43
N VAL A 485 -21.02 17.00 44.51
CA VAL A 485 -20.26 18.22 44.85
C VAL A 485 -21.17 19.45 45.11
N MET A 486 -22.46 19.39 44.77
CA MET A 486 -23.42 20.48 45.08
C MET A 486 -24.38 20.19 46.24
N SER A 487 -24.37 18.97 46.80
CA SER A 487 -25.30 18.57 47.88
C SER A 487 -24.87 18.98 49.30
N LYS A 488 -23.68 19.58 49.49
CA LYS A 488 -23.21 20.07 50.80
C LYS A 488 -23.40 21.56 51.07
N SER A 489 -24.02 22.32 50.16
CA SER A 489 -24.30 23.76 50.36
C SER A 489 -25.78 24.12 50.52
N SER A 490 -26.74 23.20 50.37
CA SER A 490 -28.18 23.56 50.36
C SER A 490 -28.98 23.21 51.62
N LYS A 491 -28.36 22.63 52.67
CA LYS A 491 -28.99 22.49 54.00
C LYS A 491 -28.90 23.77 54.83
N ARG A 492 -29.32 24.91 54.27
CA ARG A 492 -29.66 26.13 55.05
C ARG A 492 -30.44 27.12 54.18
N ARG A 493 -31.70 26.78 53.90
CA ARG A 493 -32.81 27.74 53.70
C ARG A 493 -34.09 26.98 53.36
N LYS A 494 -34.73 26.44 54.40
CA LYS A 494 -36.16 26.15 54.38
C LYS A 494 -36.84 27.32 55.09
N GLN A 495 -37.22 28.35 54.34
CA GLN A 495 -38.37 29.19 54.68
C GLN A 495 -38.74 30.12 53.52
N ASN A 496 -40.01 30.03 53.15
CA ASN A 496 -40.86 31.00 52.47
C ASN A 496 -40.57 31.33 50.99
N GLY A 497 -41.57 31.04 50.15
CA GLY A 497 -41.79 31.74 48.89
C GLY A 497 -42.17 30.84 47.71
N LYS A 498 -43.46 30.58 47.52
CA LYS A 498 -44.02 30.18 46.21
C LYS A 498 -43.70 31.26 45.18
N ARG A 499 -42.96 30.95 44.10
CA ARG A 499 -43.24 31.41 42.71
C ARG A 499 -42.17 30.95 41.69
N LYS A 500 -42.67 30.42 40.57
CA LYS A 500 -42.10 30.38 39.20
C LYS A 500 -40.67 29.84 39.04
N GLY A 501 -40.55 28.52 38.86
CA GLY A 501 -39.37 27.87 38.28
C GLY A 501 -39.78 27.04 37.07
N GLY A 502 -39.96 27.70 35.92
CA GLY A 502 -40.29 27.06 34.65
C GLY A 502 -39.73 27.92 33.54
N ARG A 503 -38.40 27.87 33.36
CA ARG A 503 -37.67 28.41 32.20
C ARG A 503 -36.14 28.23 32.25
N LEU A 504 -35.56 27.58 33.28
CA LEU A 504 -34.12 27.31 33.32
C LEU A 504 -33.73 25.87 32.94
N ASN A 505 -34.68 24.93 32.96
CA ASN A 505 -34.44 23.52 32.57
C ASN A 505 -34.61 23.23 31.08
N MET A 506 -34.88 24.24 30.25
CA MET A 506 -35.01 24.07 28.80
C MET A 506 -33.74 24.46 28.04
N LEU A 507 -32.81 25.21 28.66
CA LEU A 507 -31.58 25.68 28.01
C LEU A 507 -30.38 24.72 28.15
N LEU A 508 -30.49 23.69 28.98
CA LEU A 508 -29.48 22.61 29.10
C LEU A 508 -29.85 21.37 28.28
N ALA A 509 -31.08 21.28 27.78
CA ALA A 509 -31.55 20.11 27.02
C ALA A 509 -31.01 20.10 25.57
N ASP A 510 -30.77 21.28 24.98
CA ASP A 510 -30.21 21.41 23.64
C ASP A 510 -28.68 21.14 23.58
N SER A 511 -28.02 20.98 24.74
CA SER A 511 -26.54 20.98 24.84
C SER A 511 -25.85 19.61 24.81
N ASN A 512 -26.60 18.49 24.71
CA ASN A 512 -26.02 17.14 24.76
C ASN A 512 -26.61 16.18 23.70
N GLU A 513 -26.77 16.62 22.45
CA GLU A 513 -27.22 15.72 21.36
C GLU A 513 -26.32 14.49 21.21
N TRP A 514 -25.01 14.64 21.42
CA TRP A 514 -24.04 13.55 21.38
C TRP A 514 -24.31 12.47 22.45
N ALA A 515 -24.96 12.81 23.57
CA ALA A 515 -25.30 11.86 24.64
C ALA A 515 -26.40 10.86 24.24
N ASN A 516 -27.18 11.17 23.18
CA ASN A 516 -28.26 10.31 22.69
C ASN A 516 -27.75 9.10 21.88
N LEU A 517 -26.46 9.07 21.54
CA LEU A 517 -25.87 7.95 20.82
C LEU A 517 -25.91 6.70 21.71
N THR A 518 -26.55 5.64 21.23
CA THR A 518 -26.56 4.32 21.87
C THR A 518 -25.76 3.32 21.04
N PRO A 519 -25.27 2.20 21.61
CA PRO A 519 -24.60 1.15 20.84
C PRO A 519 -25.43 0.67 19.65
N LYS A 520 -26.73 0.44 19.83
CA LYS A 520 -27.64 -0.01 18.76
C LYS A 520 -27.77 1.02 17.63
N SER A 521 -27.97 2.30 17.97
CA SER A 521 -28.04 3.36 16.96
C SER A 521 -26.71 3.55 16.24
N PHE A 522 -25.58 3.45 16.98
CA PHE A 522 -24.24 3.56 16.41
C PHE A 522 -23.98 2.46 15.37
N TRP A 523 -24.19 1.18 15.72
CA TRP A 523 -23.97 0.07 14.80
C TRP A 523 -24.94 0.12 13.60
N SER A 524 -26.15 0.67 13.78
CA SER A 524 -27.05 0.93 12.64
C SER A 524 -26.52 2.02 11.70
N GLN A 525 -26.01 3.13 12.25
CA GLN A 525 -25.38 4.20 11.47
C GLN A 525 -24.11 3.70 10.77
N LEU A 526 -23.32 2.86 11.45
CA LEU A 526 -22.10 2.25 10.90
C LEU A 526 -22.41 1.39 9.67
N ARG A 527 -23.46 0.58 9.71
CA ARG A 527 -23.91 -0.20 8.54
C ARG A 527 -24.32 0.67 7.37
N SER A 528 -25.07 1.74 7.64
CA SER A 528 -25.46 2.72 6.62
C SER A 528 -24.22 3.38 6.00
N GLU A 529 -23.25 3.77 6.83
CA GLU A 529 -22.00 4.39 6.39
C GLU A 529 -21.17 3.44 5.51
N LEU A 530 -21.03 2.19 5.93
CA LEU A 530 -20.32 1.14 5.17
C LEU A 530 -20.95 0.92 3.79
N LYS A 531 -22.28 0.85 3.73
CA LYS A 531 -23.00 0.70 2.46
C LYS A 531 -22.88 1.94 1.58
N ALA A 532 -23.02 3.13 2.14
CA ALA A 532 -22.99 4.39 1.38
C ALA A 532 -21.59 4.76 0.85
N TYR A 533 -20.52 4.44 1.58
CA TYR A 533 -19.15 4.83 1.19
C TYR A 533 -18.39 3.71 0.46
N TYR A 534 -18.52 2.46 0.92
CA TYR A 534 -17.74 1.33 0.40
C TYR A 534 -18.57 0.31 -0.38
N ASP A 535 -19.88 0.53 -0.52
CA ASP A 535 -20.83 -0.44 -1.11
C ASP A 535 -20.79 -1.82 -0.45
N TRP A 536 -20.43 -1.88 0.85
CA TRP A 536 -20.26 -3.12 1.57
C TRP A 536 -21.28 -3.28 2.70
N GLU A 537 -21.89 -4.45 2.79
CA GLU A 537 -22.92 -4.75 3.78
C GLU A 537 -22.34 -5.55 4.95
N LEU A 538 -22.35 -4.93 6.13
CA LEU A 538 -21.98 -5.59 7.37
C LEU A 538 -23.16 -6.41 7.90
N LYS A 539 -22.98 -7.74 7.93
CA LYS A 539 -23.99 -8.68 8.42
C LYS A 539 -24.17 -8.68 9.95
N ALA A 540 -23.20 -8.17 10.70
CA ALA A 540 -23.26 -8.08 12.15
C ALA A 540 -24.10 -6.87 12.62
N ASP A 541 -24.81 -7.02 13.72
CA ASP A 541 -25.68 -5.99 14.30
C ASP A 541 -25.09 -5.32 15.54
N ASN A 542 -24.03 -5.89 16.12
CA ASN A 542 -23.32 -5.39 17.29
C ASN A 542 -21.83 -5.81 17.26
N VAL A 543 -21.04 -5.28 18.21
CA VAL A 543 -19.59 -5.54 18.27
C VAL A 543 -19.25 -7.01 18.46
N ASP A 544 -19.96 -7.73 19.35
CA ASP A 544 -19.61 -9.11 19.70
C ASP A 544 -19.85 -10.06 18.53
N THR A 545 -20.99 -9.92 17.84
CA THR A 545 -21.28 -10.68 16.61
C THR A 545 -20.29 -10.36 15.49
N ALA A 546 -19.82 -9.11 15.38
CA ALA A 546 -18.78 -8.75 14.43
C ALA A 546 -17.43 -9.39 14.77
N MET A 547 -17.06 -9.46 16.05
CA MET A 547 -15.79 -10.06 16.48
C MET A 547 -15.75 -11.55 16.15
N GLU A 548 -16.83 -12.26 16.46
CA GLU A 548 -16.95 -13.70 16.21
C GLU A 548 -17.00 -14.01 14.70
N MET A 549 -17.87 -13.32 13.95
CA MET A 549 -18.09 -13.59 12.52
C MET A 549 -16.84 -13.34 11.66
N TYR A 550 -16.06 -12.30 11.99
CA TYR A 550 -14.92 -11.87 11.18
C TYR A 550 -13.57 -12.12 11.86
N CYS A 551 -13.54 -12.89 12.96
CA CYS A 551 -12.33 -13.18 13.74
C CYS A 551 -11.53 -11.92 14.14
N LEU A 552 -12.23 -10.88 14.60
CA LEU A 552 -11.62 -9.60 14.96
C LEU A 552 -11.31 -9.52 16.45
N GLN A 553 -10.38 -8.63 16.80
CA GLN A 553 -10.03 -8.32 18.19
C GLN A 553 -10.37 -6.86 18.52
N LYS A 554 -11.09 -6.64 19.63
CA LYS A 554 -11.49 -5.31 20.09
C LYS A 554 -10.30 -4.39 20.36
N ILE A 555 -9.19 -4.94 20.87
CA ILE A 555 -7.96 -4.16 21.11
C ILE A 555 -7.33 -3.65 19.81
N SER A 556 -7.30 -4.46 18.76
CA SER A 556 -6.77 -4.06 17.44
C SER A 556 -7.67 -3.00 16.79
N LEU A 557 -9.00 -3.09 16.97
CA LEU A 557 -9.93 -2.04 16.56
C LEU A 557 -9.71 -0.73 17.32
N LEU A 558 -9.56 -0.79 18.65
CA LEU A 558 -9.25 0.37 19.47
C LEU A 558 -7.97 1.04 18.99
N ARG A 559 -6.89 0.27 18.85
CA ARG A 559 -5.60 0.75 18.32
C ARG A 559 -5.78 1.44 16.97
N SER A 560 -6.38 0.76 16.00
CA SER A 560 -6.59 1.29 14.65
C SER A 560 -7.43 2.58 14.66
N PHE A 561 -8.47 2.64 15.51
CA PHE A 561 -9.32 3.81 15.66
C PHE A 561 -8.56 4.99 16.30
N CYS A 562 -7.80 4.76 17.36
CA CYS A 562 -6.96 5.76 18.02
C CYS A 562 -5.93 6.34 17.06
N LEU A 563 -5.23 5.51 16.28
CA LEU A 563 -4.26 5.98 15.26
C LEU A 563 -4.92 6.86 14.19
N LYS A 564 -6.16 6.55 13.79
CA LYS A 564 -6.88 7.29 12.75
C LYS A 564 -7.49 8.61 13.24
N THR A 565 -7.80 8.71 14.53
CA THR A 565 -8.48 9.86 15.15
C THR A 565 -7.55 10.72 16.01
N GLY A 566 -6.36 10.22 16.34
CA GLY A 566 -5.38 10.88 17.19
C GLY A 566 -5.69 10.80 18.69
N ILE A 567 -6.65 9.96 19.11
CA ILE A 567 -7.00 9.79 20.52
C ILE A 567 -5.87 9.05 21.24
N GLN A 568 -5.39 9.65 22.33
CA GLN A 568 -4.50 9.00 23.29
C GLN A 568 -5.29 8.52 24.50
N ILE A 569 -5.19 7.22 24.78
CA ILE A 569 -5.85 6.57 25.90
C ILE A 569 -4.84 6.24 27.02
N LEU A 570 -5.32 6.20 28.25
CA LEU A 570 -4.54 5.85 29.44
C LEU A 570 -4.01 4.41 29.33
N LEU A 571 -2.74 4.21 29.68
CA LEU A 571 -2.16 2.87 29.70
C LEU A 571 -2.66 2.08 30.91
N ARG A 572 -3.59 1.14 30.67
CA ARG A 572 -4.05 0.16 31.65
C ARG A 572 -4.68 -1.07 30.96
N GLU A 573 -5.04 -2.06 31.75
CA GLU A 573 -5.80 -3.22 31.26
C GLU A 573 -7.29 -2.87 31.11
N TYR A 574 -7.78 -2.93 29.87
CA TYR A 574 -9.19 -2.70 29.55
C TYR A 574 -9.94 -4.04 29.46
N SER A 575 -11.04 -4.16 30.20
CA SER A 575 -11.93 -5.33 30.14
C SER A 575 -13.07 -5.07 29.15
N PHE A 576 -13.05 -5.79 28.03
CA PHE A 576 -14.04 -5.63 26.96
C PHE A 576 -15.26 -6.55 27.07
N ASP A 577 -15.20 -7.58 27.90
CA ASP A 577 -16.20 -8.65 27.96
C ASP A 577 -17.24 -8.43 29.06
N THR A 578 -17.04 -7.41 29.91
CA THR A 578 -17.94 -7.10 31.02
C THR A 578 -19.23 -6.44 30.49
N LYS A 579 -20.38 -7.12 30.64
CA LYS A 579 -21.68 -6.62 30.15
C LYS A 579 -22.38 -5.62 31.08
N ASN A 580 -21.94 -5.53 32.34
CA ASN A 580 -22.63 -4.75 33.39
C ASN A 580 -21.90 -3.44 33.75
N LYS A 581 -20.76 -3.15 33.12
CA LYS A 581 -19.94 -1.96 33.37
C LYS A 581 -19.40 -1.42 32.06
N PHE A 582 -19.24 -0.10 32.00
CA PHE A 582 -18.54 0.53 30.89
C PHE A 582 -17.04 0.18 30.90
N THR A 583 -16.46 0.12 29.71
CA THR A 583 -15.04 -0.20 29.50
C THR A 583 -14.18 1.05 29.60
N PHE A 584 -14.69 2.18 29.10
CA PHE A 584 -13.99 3.47 29.05
C PHE A 584 -14.70 4.50 29.94
N PHE A 585 -13.92 5.34 30.59
CA PHE A 585 -14.34 6.47 31.42
C PHE A 585 -13.66 7.76 30.94
N GLU A 586 -14.12 8.92 31.41
CA GLU A 586 -13.53 10.20 31.02
C GLU A 586 -12.03 10.31 31.38
N GLU A 587 -11.62 9.72 32.49
CA GLU A 587 -10.23 9.66 32.97
C GLU A 587 -9.31 8.85 32.04
N ASP A 588 -9.89 7.99 31.19
CA ASP A 588 -9.12 7.22 30.22
C ASP A 588 -8.65 8.06 29.04
N ILE A 589 -9.27 9.21 28.78
CA ILE A 589 -8.95 10.06 27.63
C ILE A 589 -7.86 11.04 28.04
N VAL A 590 -6.62 10.73 27.68
CA VAL A 590 -5.45 11.54 28.06
C VAL A 590 -5.31 12.76 27.16
N ASN A 591 -5.43 12.57 25.85
CA ASN A 591 -5.27 13.65 24.88
C ASN A 591 -5.93 13.31 23.53
N ILE A 592 -6.06 14.32 22.68
CA ILE A 592 -6.33 14.16 21.24
C ILE A 592 -5.29 14.95 20.45
N PHE A 593 -4.59 14.26 19.56
CA PHE A 593 -3.56 14.85 18.70
C PHE A 593 -4.07 15.06 17.27
N PRO A 594 -3.59 16.09 16.56
CA PRO A 594 -3.86 16.25 15.14
C PRO A 594 -3.23 15.10 14.36
N VAL A 595 -4.00 14.51 13.44
CA VAL A 595 -3.49 13.55 12.47
C VAL A 595 -3.09 14.33 11.22
N VAL A 596 -1.79 14.42 10.98
CA VAL A 596 -1.20 15.25 9.93
C VAL A 596 -0.88 14.42 8.69
N LYS A 597 -1.40 14.85 7.54
CA LYS A 597 -1.06 14.31 6.23
C LYS A 597 -0.26 15.37 5.49
N HIS A 598 0.94 14.99 5.09
CA HIS A 598 1.91 15.87 4.49
C HIS A 598 2.68 15.12 3.41
N ILE A 599 3.40 15.90 2.61
CA ILE A 599 4.32 15.38 1.61
C ILE A 599 5.68 15.26 2.30
N ASN A 600 6.26 14.08 2.23
CA ASN A 600 7.68 13.92 2.54
C ASN A 600 8.44 14.37 1.30
N PRO A 601 9.28 15.42 1.38
CA PRO A 601 10.18 15.76 0.28
C PRO A 601 10.98 14.51 -0.08
N ARG A 602 11.21 14.24 -1.37
CA ARG A 602 11.96 13.05 -1.80
C ARG A 602 13.38 13.44 -2.13
N ALA A 603 14.35 12.82 -1.48
CA ALA A 603 15.75 12.87 -1.88
C ALA A 603 15.97 11.97 -3.11
N SER A 604 15.63 12.47 -4.30
CA SER A 604 15.64 11.71 -5.55
C SER A 604 16.97 11.02 -5.82
N ASP A 605 18.09 11.72 -5.61
CA ASP A 605 19.44 11.16 -5.80
C ASP A 605 19.69 9.99 -4.83
N ALA A 606 19.40 10.18 -3.54
CA ALA A 606 19.56 9.13 -2.54
C ALA A 606 18.68 7.91 -2.82
N TYR A 607 17.45 8.13 -3.29
CA TYR A 607 16.55 7.06 -3.71
C TYR A 607 17.11 6.29 -4.92
N ASN A 608 17.70 6.99 -5.89
CA ASN A 608 18.32 6.38 -7.06
C ASN A 608 19.54 5.54 -6.67
N PHE A 609 20.41 6.05 -5.78
CA PHE A 609 21.52 5.29 -5.21
C PHE A 609 21.04 4.05 -4.48
N TYR A 610 20.01 4.18 -3.64
CA TYR A 610 19.44 3.05 -2.90
C TYR A 610 18.89 1.98 -3.83
N THR A 611 18.06 2.36 -4.81
CA THR A 611 17.45 1.43 -5.77
C THR A 611 18.49 0.74 -6.65
N THR A 612 19.48 1.49 -7.12
CA THR A 612 20.60 0.94 -7.90
C THR A 612 21.44 -0.01 -7.06
N GLY A 613 21.72 0.34 -5.80
CA GLY A 613 22.41 -0.51 -4.84
C GLY A 613 21.67 -1.82 -4.60
N GLN A 614 20.34 -1.78 -4.38
CA GLN A 614 19.52 -2.98 -4.26
C GLN A 614 19.60 -3.88 -5.49
N ASN A 615 19.50 -3.32 -6.70
CA ASN A 615 19.60 -4.08 -7.95
C ASN A 615 20.97 -4.74 -8.10
N LYS A 616 22.05 -4.05 -7.72
CA LYS A 616 23.42 -4.59 -7.73
C LYS A 616 23.59 -5.74 -6.73
N ILE A 617 23.01 -5.62 -5.53
CA ILE A 617 23.00 -6.70 -4.53
C ILE A 617 22.27 -7.93 -5.07
N GLN A 618 21.12 -7.75 -5.72
CA GLN A 618 20.37 -8.86 -6.33
C GLN A 618 21.15 -9.56 -7.46
N GLN A 619 22.00 -8.82 -8.18
CA GLN A 619 22.91 -9.38 -9.19
C GLN A 619 24.15 -10.07 -8.60
N GLY A 620 24.37 -9.99 -7.30
CA GLY A 620 25.54 -10.56 -6.60
C GLY A 620 26.72 -9.61 -6.43
N PHE A 621 26.63 -8.37 -6.93
CA PHE A 621 27.68 -7.34 -6.76
C PHE A 621 27.60 -6.68 -5.38
N LEU A 622 27.98 -7.42 -4.33
CA LEU A 622 27.84 -6.99 -2.93
C LEU A 622 28.62 -5.71 -2.60
N LYS A 623 29.81 -5.53 -3.19
CA LYS A 623 30.67 -4.35 -2.97
C LYS A 623 30.02 -3.06 -3.46
N GLU A 624 29.72 -3.03 -4.76
CA GLU A 624 29.05 -1.89 -5.39
C GLU A 624 27.73 -1.62 -4.67
N GLY A 625 26.99 -2.68 -4.33
CA GLY A 625 25.78 -2.59 -3.52
C GLY A 625 26.00 -1.89 -2.18
N TYR A 626 27.01 -2.32 -1.41
CA TYR A 626 27.33 -1.73 -0.12
C TYR A 626 27.70 -0.24 -0.24
N GLU A 627 28.59 0.10 -1.18
CA GLU A 627 29.03 1.48 -1.42
C GLU A 627 27.85 2.38 -1.78
N LEU A 628 26.99 1.95 -2.71
CA LEU A 628 25.80 2.70 -3.14
C LEU A 628 24.78 2.90 -2.01
N ILE A 629 24.55 1.88 -1.19
CA ILE A 629 23.62 1.98 -0.05
C ILE A 629 24.20 2.90 1.04
N ASN A 630 25.51 2.87 1.27
CA ASN A 630 26.16 3.76 2.23
C ASN A 630 26.15 5.22 1.73
N GLU A 631 26.36 5.45 0.44
CA GLU A 631 26.24 6.77 -0.18
C GLU A 631 24.79 7.30 -0.05
N ALA A 632 23.81 6.45 -0.31
CA ALA A 632 22.40 6.78 -0.11
C ALA A 632 22.13 7.18 1.36
N LEU A 633 22.64 6.41 2.33
CA LEU A 633 22.50 6.72 3.76
C LEU A 633 23.09 8.10 4.10
N ASN A 634 24.28 8.42 3.60
CA ASN A 634 24.92 9.72 3.82
C ASN A 634 24.09 10.87 3.25
N LEU A 635 23.59 10.72 2.02
CA LEU A 635 22.72 11.71 1.40
C LEU A 635 21.41 11.89 2.19
N LEU A 636 20.77 10.80 2.61
CA LEU A 636 19.55 10.85 3.42
C LEU A 636 19.76 11.58 4.74
N ASN A 637 20.88 11.33 5.44
CA ASN A 637 21.23 12.02 6.67
C ASN A 637 21.43 13.53 6.44
N ASN A 638 22.05 13.91 5.32
CA ASN A 638 22.28 15.31 4.99
C ASN A 638 20.99 16.05 4.61
N VAL A 639 20.06 15.38 3.92
CA VAL A 639 18.82 15.98 3.43
C VAL A 639 17.73 16.01 4.49
N TYR A 640 17.45 14.89 5.16
CA TYR A 640 16.36 14.78 6.14
C TYR A 640 16.81 15.03 7.58
N GLY A 641 18.12 15.11 7.82
CA GLY A 641 18.68 15.14 9.16
C GLY A 641 18.75 13.75 9.79
N ALA A 642 18.73 13.72 11.13
CA ALA A 642 19.08 12.52 11.88
C ALA A 642 18.03 11.38 11.82
N MET A 643 16.77 11.67 11.49
CA MET A 643 15.67 10.70 11.66
C MET A 643 14.69 10.70 10.48
N HIS A 644 14.61 9.59 9.73
CA HIS A 644 13.68 9.40 8.61
C HIS A 644 13.40 7.90 8.35
N PRO A 645 12.21 7.48 7.86
CA PRO A 645 11.93 6.06 7.60
C PRO A 645 12.90 5.43 6.59
N GLU A 646 13.32 6.18 5.56
CA GLU A 646 14.22 5.68 4.51
C GLU A 646 15.64 5.41 5.05
N ILE A 647 16.05 6.12 6.10
CA ILE A 647 17.33 5.85 6.79
C ILE A 647 17.28 4.46 7.45
N ALA A 648 16.17 4.09 8.09
CA ALA A 648 16.00 2.75 8.66
C ALA A 648 16.11 1.65 7.60
N GLN A 649 15.58 1.88 6.39
CA GLN A 649 15.67 0.94 5.28
C GLN A 649 17.12 0.74 4.80
N CYS A 650 17.89 1.83 4.69
CA CYS A 650 19.32 1.76 4.34
C CYS A 650 20.10 0.99 5.41
N LEU A 651 19.90 1.31 6.69
CA LEU A 651 20.56 0.63 7.81
C LEU A 651 20.22 -0.86 7.83
N ARG A 652 18.96 -1.25 7.62
CA ARG A 652 18.54 -2.66 7.53
C ARG A 652 19.28 -3.39 6.40
N MET A 653 19.41 -2.76 5.23
CA MET A 653 20.13 -3.34 4.10
C MET A 653 21.63 -3.51 4.40
N LEU A 654 22.27 -2.50 5.00
CA LEU A 654 23.66 -2.58 5.42
C LEU A 654 23.89 -3.66 6.49
N ALA A 655 22.97 -3.79 7.45
CA ALA A 655 23.02 -4.86 8.45
C ALA A 655 22.95 -6.25 7.80
N ARG A 656 22.05 -6.43 6.83
CA ARG A 656 21.94 -7.68 6.05
C ARG A 656 23.22 -7.97 5.28
N LEU A 657 23.84 -6.98 4.65
CA LEU A 657 25.11 -7.15 3.95
C LEU A 657 26.24 -7.58 4.89
N ASN A 658 26.38 -6.92 6.04
CA ASN A 658 27.37 -7.32 7.06
C ASN A 658 27.12 -8.74 7.59
N TYR A 659 25.86 -9.12 7.74
CA TYR A 659 25.49 -10.47 8.15
C TYR A 659 25.89 -11.52 7.10
N ILE A 660 25.63 -11.27 5.81
CA ILE A 660 26.04 -12.15 4.70
C ILE A 660 27.57 -12.23 4.60
N MET A 661 28.28 -11.13 4.91
CA MET A 661 29.73 -11.16 5.05
C MET A 661 30.18 -11.96 6.28
N GLY A 662 29.33 -12.26 7.26
CA GLY A 662 29.74 -12.95 8.48
C GLY A 662 30.34 -12.04 9.56
N ASP A 663 30.28 -10.71 9.38
CA ASP A 663 30.54 -9.77 10.48
C ASP A 663 29.27 -9.60 11.33
N HIS A 664 29.01 -10.60 12.17
CA HIS A 664 27.80 -10.67 12.98
C HIS A 664 27.72 -9.54 14.03
N ALA A 665 28.87 -9.07 14.53
CA ALA A 665 28.92 -7.99 15.51
C ALA A 665 28.50 -6.65 14.90
N GLU A 666 29.04 -6.32 13.73
CA GLU A 666 28.67 -5.09 13.01
C GLU A 666 27.22 -5.15 12.51
N ALA A 667 26.77 -6.30 11.98
CA ALA A 667 25.39 -6.50 11.56
C ALA A 667 24.39 -6.22 12.68
N MET A 668 24.65 -6.75 13.88
CA MET A 668 23.85 -6.50 15.08
C MET A 668 23.84 -5.02 15.47
N ALA A 669 25.01 -4.36 15.48
CA ALA A 669 25.12 -2.94 15.85
C ALA A 669 24.36 -2.02 14.89
N ILE A 670 24.46 -2.24 13.57
CA ILE A 670 23.74 -1.47 12.56
C ILE A 670 22.23 -1.74 12.65
N GLN A 671 21.83 -3.00 12.84
CA GLN A 671 20.42 -3.36 12.98
C GLN A 671 19.79 -2.74 14.23
N GLN A 672 20.54 -2.60 15.33
CA GLN A 672 20.08 -1.89 16.51
C GLN A 672 19.78 -0.42 16.22
N LYS A 673 20.62 0.25 15.39
CA LYS A 673 20.34 1.62 14.92
C LYS A 673 19.05 1.66 14.08
N ALA A 674 18.82 0.66 13.21
CA ALA A 674 17.58 0.56 12.43
C ALA A 674 16.34 0.40 13.32
N VAL A 675 16.41 -0.44 14.37
CA VAL A 675 15.32 -0.59 15.35
C VAL A 675 15.01 0.75 16.04
N LEU A 676 16.02 1.42 16.59
CA LEU A 676 15.85 2.72 17.25
C LEU A 676 15.24 3.78 16.32
N MET A 677 15.68 3.78 15.06
CA MET A 677 15.13 4.65 14.02
C MET A 677 13.64 4.36 13.79
N SER A 678 13.28 3.09 13.60
CA SER A 678 11.89 2.69 13.34
C SER A 678 10.97 2.95 14.55
N GLU A 679 11.44 2.73 15.78
CA GLU A 679 10.67 3.03 16.99
C GLU A 679 10.27 4.51 17.07
N ARG A 680 11.21 5.40 16.73
CA ARG A 680 11.01 6.85 16.82
C ARG A 680 10.14 7.42 15.70
N VAL A 681 10.29 6.87 14.50
CA VAL A 681 9.63 7.40 13.31
C VAL A 681 8.26 6.75 13.08
N ASN A 682 8.16 5.43 13.26
CA ASN A 682 6.94 4.66 12.98
C ASN A 682 6.16 4.31 14.25
N GLY A 683 6.83 4.25 15.41
CA GLY A 683 6.27 3.75 16.66
C GLY A 683 6.70 2.32 16.98
N ILE A 684 6.62 1.96 18.27
CA ILE A 684 7.10 0.66 18.79
C ILE A 684 6.30 -0.54 18.28
N ASP A 685 5.00 -0.36 18.02
CA ASP A 685 4.06 -1.42 17.65
C ASP A 685 3.75 -1.42 16.14
N HIS A 686 4.47 -0.60 15.36
CA HIS A 686 4.32 -0.57 13.92
C HIS A 686 4.82 -1.89 13.31
N PRO A 687 4.14 -2.46 12.30
CA PRO A 687 4.57 -3.71 11.67
C PRO A 687 6.04 -3.71 11.22
N TYR A 688 6.53 -2.61 10.64
CA TYR A 688 7.96 -2.50 10.30
C TYR A 688 8.88 -2.58 11.53
N THR A 689 8.56 -1.91 12.64
CA THR A 689 9.36 -2.00 13.87
C THR A 689 9.36 -3.44 14.43
N ILE A 690 8.24 -4.15 14.33
CA ILE A 690 8.14 -5.56 14.71
C ILE A 690 9.10 -6.41 13.86
N THR A 691 9.13 -6.20 12.53
CA THR A 691 10.09 -6.89 11.65
C THR A 691 11.54 -6.56 11.98
N GLU A 692 11.85 -5.32 12.39
CA GLU A 692 13.22 -4.95 12.80
C GLU A 692 13.67 -5.68 14.06
N TYR A 693 12.76 -5.92 15.02
CA TYR A 693 13.07 -6.74 16.19
C TYR A 693 13.37 -8.20 15.80
N THR A 694 12.65 -8.77 14.83
CA THR A 694 12.90 -10.12 14.32
C THR A 694 14.29 -10.22 13.67
N HIS A 695 14.66 -9.26 12.82
CA HIS A 695 16.01 -9.21 12.22
C HIS A 695 17.10 -9.01 13.28
N LEU A 696 16.88 -8.12 14.27
CA LEU A 696 17.83 -7.93 15.36
C LEU A 696 18.01 -9.21 16.17
N ALA A 697 16.93 -9.93 16.45
CA ALA A 697 17.01 -11.20 17.17
C ALA A 697 17.84 -12.25 16.42
N LEU A 698 17.67 -12.35 15.10
CA LEU A 698 18.48 -13.23 14.26
C LEU A 698 19.97 -12.89 14.37
N TYR A 699 20.35 -11.62 14.25
CA TYR A 699 21.75 -11.21 14.35
C TYR A 699 22.31 -11.34 15.77
N CYS A 700 21.51 -11.11 16.81
CA CYS A 700 21.89 -11.42 18.19
C CYS A 700 22.18 -12.92 18.37
N PHE A 701 21.35 -13.80 17.80
CA PHE A 701 21.59 -15.25 17.87
C PHE A 701 22.87 -15.66 17.14
N ALA A 702 23.10 -15.13 15.93
CA ALA A 702 24.33 -15.34 15.17
C ALA A 702 25.59 -14.89 15.93
N ASN A 703 25.46 -13.80 16.70
CA ASN A 703 26.53 -13.27 17.56
C ASN A 703 26.59 -13.98 18.95
N GLY A 704 25.92 -15.11 19.13
CA GLY A 704 25.94 -15.91 20.37
C GLY A 704 25.09 -15.38 21.54
N GLN A 705 24.34 -14.29 21.35
CA GLN A 705 23.51 -13.67 22.39
C GLN A 705 22.09 -14.25 22.43
N VAL A 706 21.98 -15.53 22.78
CA VAL A 706 20.73 -16.30 22.72
C VAL A 706 19.61 -15.71 23.60
N SER A 707 19.93 -15.28 24.83
CA SER A 707 18.94 -14.71 25.75
C SER A 707 18.33 -13.42 25.22
N THR A 708 19.14 -12.55 24.61
CA THR A 708 18.70 -11.29 24.00
C THR A 708 17.81 -11.57 22.79
N ALA A 709 18.19 -12.53 21.95
CA ALA A 709 17.41 -12.93 20.79
C ALA A 709 15.99 -13.40 21.19
N LEU A 710 15.87 -14.27 22.19
CA LEU A 710 14.57 -14.73 22.69
C LEU A 710 13.72 -13.58 23.27
N LYS A 711 14.32 -12.68 24.05
CA LYS A 711 13.59 -11.51 24.60
C LYS A 711 13.03 -10.62 23.49
N LEU A 712 13.80 -10.39 22.44
CA LEU A 712 13.38 -9.61 21.27
C LEU A 712 12.25 -10.30 20.52
N LEU A 713 12.34 -11.61 20.27
CA LEU A 713 11.26 -12.35 19.60
C LEU A 713 9.98 -12.41 20.43
N TYR A 714 10.06 -12.63 21.74
CA TYR A 714 8.88 -12.58 22.60
C TYR A 714 8.22 -11.20 22.62
N ARG A 715 9.02 -10.13 22.59
CA ARG A 715 8.53 -8.75 22.45
C ARG A 715 7.86 -8.53 21.09
N ALA A 716 8.51 -8.94 20.00
CA ALA A 716 7.97 -8.84 18.65
C ALA A 716 6.64 -9.59 18.52
N ARG A 717 6.57 -10.81 19.08
CA ARG A 717 5.35 -11.62 19.15
C ARG A 717 4.25 -10.96 19.95
N TYR A 718 4.56 -10.43 21.13
CA TYR A 718 3.57 -9.70 21.95
C TYR A 718 2.98 -8.51 21.19
N LEU A 719 3.82 -7.72 20.53
CA LEU A 719 3.36 -6.58 19.72
C LEU A 719 2.54 -7.04 18.51
N ALA A 720 2.98 -8.09 17.80
CA ALA A 720 2.25 -8.65 16.68
C ALA A 720 0.85 -9.15 17.09
N LEU A 721 0.72 -9.76 18.27
CA LEU A 721 -0.58 -10.18 18.82
C LEU A 721 -1.53 -9.00 19.06
N LEU A 722 -1.03 -7.85 19.53
CA LEU A 722 -1.86 -6.65 19.69
C LEU A 722 -2.33 -6.09 18.34
N VAL A 723 -1.51 -6.22 17.30
CA VAL A 723 -1.75 -5.66 15.97
C VAL A 723 -2.70 -6.51 15.14
N CYS A 724 -2.41 -7.81 15.01
CA CYS A 724 -3.10 -8.72 14.07
C CYS A 724 -3.75 -9.95 14.72
N GLY A 725 -3.53 -10.18 16.02
CA GLY A 725 -4.03 -11.35 16.74
C GLY A 725 -3.28 -12.66 16.45
N GLU A 726 -3.79 -13.79 16.95
CA GLU A 726 -3.11 -15.09 16.82
C GLU A 726 -3.18 -15.69 15.40
N LYS A 727 -4.21 -15.33 14.63
CA LYS A 727 -4.52 -15.97 13.35
C LYS A 727 -3.85 -15.26 12.18
N HIS A 728 -2.51 -15.16 12.16
CA HIS A 728 -1.78 -14.43 11.11
C HIS A 728 -0.50 -15.16 10.66
N PRO A 729 -0.13 -15.14 9.36
CA PRO A 729 1.10 -15.77 8.86
C PRO A 729 2.38 -15.28 9.56
N GLU A 730 2.47 -14.01 9.92
CA GLU A 730 3.62 -13.45 10.64
C GLU A 730 3.79 -14.06 12.04
N ILE A 731 2.70 -14.43 12.72
CA ILE A 731 2.77 -15.13 14.00
C ILE A 731 3.40 -16.51 13.82
N ALA A 732 3.09 -17.21 12.72
CA ALA A 732 3.72 -18.48 12.39
C ALA A 732 5.23 -18.34 12.14
N LEU A 733 5.66 -17.25 11.49
CA LEU A 733 7.07 -16.95 11.29
C LEU A 733 7.79 -16.64 12.61
N LEU A 734 7.19 -15.82 13.48
CA LEU A 734 7.72 -15.54 14.81
C LEU A 734 7.81 -16.80 15.68
N ASP A 735 6.77 -17.64 15.66
CA ASP A 735 6.73 -18.90 16.39
C ASP A 735 7.79 -19.89 15.86
N SER A 736 8.00 -19.93 14.55
CA SER A 736 9.09 -20.71 13.94
C SER A 736 10.46 -20.21 14.38
N ASN A 737 10.70 -18.89 14.40
CA ASN A 737 11.95 -18.29 14.89
C ASN A 737 12.20 -18.60 16.37
N ILE A 738 11.18 -18.43 17.23
CA ILE A 738 11.27 -18.73 18.67
C ILE A 738 11.60 -20.21 18.87
N SER A 739 10.90 -21.08 18.15
CA SER A 739 11.10 -22.53 18.28
C SER A 739 12.52 -22.97 17.92
N LEU A 740 13.08 -22.46 16.81
CA LEU A 740 14.44 -22.79 16.39
C LEU A 740 15.49 -22.39 17.43
N ILE A 741 15.33 -21.21 18.04
CA ILE A 741 16.24 -20.77 19.10
C ILE A 741 16.05 -21.62 20.38
N LEU A 742 14.83 -21.95 20.76
CA LEU A 742 14.56 -22.86 21.89
C LEU A 742 15.12 -24.26 21.65
N HIS A 743 15.01 -24.76 20.41
CA HIS A 743 15.58 -26.02 19.96
C HIS A 743 17.12 -26.03 20.12
N ALA A 744 17.80 -24.92 19.81
CA ALA A 744 19.24 -24.78 20.01
C ALA A 744 19.66 -24.83 21.50
N VAL A 745 18.80 -24.36 22.41
CA VAL A 745 19.06 -24.35 23.85
C VAL A 745 18.68 -25.68 24.52
N GLY A 746 18.01 -26.58 23.80
CA GLY A 746 17.57 -27.88 24.32
C GLY A 746 16.17 -27.88 24.96
N GLU A 747 15.43 -26.77 24.85
CA GLU A 747 14.06 -26.62 25.37
C GLU A 747 13.04 -27.20 24.37
N TYR A 748 13.15 -28.51 24.11
CA TYR A 748 12.43 -29.17 23.01
C TYR A 748 10.91 -29.18 23.19
N GLU A 749 10.40 -29.31 24.42
CA GLU A 749 8.95 -29.32 24.67
C GLU A 749 8.30 -27.97 24.33
N LEU A 750 8.93 -26.87 24.74
CA LEU A 750 8.46 -25.52 24.43
C LEU A 750 8.60 -25.24 22.92
N SER A 751 9.73 -25.64 22.32
CA SER A 751 9.95 -25.56 20.88
C SER A 751 8.85 -26.26 20.08
N LEU A 752 8.49 -27.49 20.47
CA LEU A 752 7.46 -28.27 19.80
C LEU A 752 6.10 -27.56 19.83
N ARG A 753 5.70 -26.99 20.98
CA ARG A 753 4.43 -26.25 21.10
C ARG A 753 4.35 -25.04 20.16
N PHE A 754 5.45 -24.31 19.99
CA PHE A 754 5.50 -23.20 19.03
C PHE A 754 5.46 -23.70 17.58
N LEU A 755 6.18 -24.78 17.25
CA LEU A 755 6.18 -25.37 15.92
C LEU A 755 4.82 -25.94 15.52
N GLU A 756 4.10 -26.60 16.43
CA GLU A 756 2.76 -27.13 16.16
C GLU A 756 1.78 -26.00 15.82
N LYS A 757 1.82 -24.88 16.55
CA LYS A 757 1.02 -23.69 16.23
C LYS A 757 1.43 -23.06 14.90
N ALA A 758 2.73 -22.94 14.64
CA ALA A 758 3.23 -22.42 13.37
C ALA A 758 2.81 -23.32 12.19
N LEU A 759 2.85 -24.64 12.38
CA LEU A 759 2.41 -25.63 11.40
C LEU A 759 0.92 -25.51 11.11
N GLU A 760 0.07 -25.39 12.13
CA GLU A 760 -1.37 -25.19 11.97
C GLU A 760 -1.68 -23.95 11.11
N LEU A 761 -1.06 -22.81 11.43
CA LEU A 761 -1.22 -21.57 10.66
C LEU A 761 -0.65 -21.69 9.24
N ASN A 762 0.51 -22.33 9.09
CA ASN A 762 1.12 -22.51 7.78
C ASN A 762 0.28 -23.42 6.88
N MET A 763 -0.28 -24.50 7.42
CA MET A 763 -1.21 -25.37 6.70
C MET A 763 -2.47 -24.63 6.27
N LYS A 764 -3.01 -23.77 7.15
CA LYS A 764 -4.22 -22.97 6.87
C LYS A 764 -3.99 -21.96 5.75
N TYR A 765 -2.87 -21.24 5.76
CA TYR A 765 -2.66 -20.09 4.86
C TYR A 765 -1.86 -20.43 3.60
N PHE A 766 -0.81 -21.24 3.69
CA PHE A 766 -0.03 -21.64 2.51
C PHE A 766 -0.57 -22.91 1.82
N GLY A 767 -1.43 -23.66 2.53
CA GLY A 767 -1.98 -24.92 2.05
C GLY A 767 -1.07 -26.13 2.32
N PRO A 768 -1.65 -27.35 2.41
CA PRO A 768 -0.96 -28.54 2.91
C PRO A 768 0.19 -29.03 2.02
N LYS A 769 0.19 -28.64 0.74
CA LYS A 769 1.23 -29.03 -0.22
C LYS A 769 2.36 -28.01 -0.36
N SER A 770 2.36 -26.91 0.39
CA SER A 770 3.36 -25.84 0.24
C SER A 770 4.74 -26.24 0.80
N LEU A 771 5.82 -25.77 0.18
CA LEU A 771 7.19 -25.91 0.70
C LEU A 771 7.32 -25.36 2.13
N LYS A 772 6.59 -24.30 2.50
CA LYS A 772 6.64 -23.77 3.88
C LYS A 772 6.09 -24.76 4.89
N VAL A 773 5.04 -25.49 4.53
CA VAL A 773 4.46 -26.56 5.36
C VAL A 773 5.42 -27.74 5.49
N ALA A 774 6.09 -28.13 4.39
CA ALA A 774 7.13 -29.15 4.44
C ALA A 774 8.27 -28.79 5.39
N VAL A 775 8.75 -27.54 5.36
CA VAL A 775 9.77 -27.05 6.30
C VAL A 775 9.25 -27.13 7.75
N SER A 776 8.01 -26.72 8.01
CA SER A 776 7.43 -26.83 9.37
C SER A 776 7.33 -28.29 9.84
N TYR A 777 6.87 -29.22 9.00
CA TYR A 777 6.86 -30.65 9.34
C TYR A 777 8.25 -31.20 9.62
N HIS A 778 9.25 -30.81 8.82
CA HIS A 778 10.64 -31.19 9.03
C HIS A 778 11.17 -30.72 10.40
N LEU A 779 10.87 -29.47 10.77
CA LEU A 779 11.25 -28.93 12.08
C LEU A 779 10.55 -29.64 13.25
N VAL A 780 9.26 -29.98 13.08
CA VAL A 780 8.51 -30.79 14.04
C VAL A 780 9.15 -32.17 14.19
N ALA A 781 9.46 -32.84 13.08
CA ALA A 781 10.08 -34.16 13.08
C ALA A 781 11.43 -34.17 13.80
N ARG A 782 12.29 -33.17 13.51
CA ARG A 782 13.58 -33.01 14.20
C ARG A 782 13.41 -32.79 15.70
N THR A 783 12.47 -31.95 16.11
CA THR A 783 12.21 -31.70 17.53
C THR A 783 11.67 -32.94 18.25
N GLN A 784 10.73 -33.66 17.64
CA GLN A 784 10.19 -34.92 18.17
C GLN A 784 11.27 -36.00 18.30
N SER A 785 12.19 -36.08 17.32
CA SER A 785 13.35 -36.97 17.38
C SER A 785 14.27 -36.63 18.55
N CYS A 786 14.51 -35.34 18.82
CA CYS A 786 15.29 -34.90 19.98
C CYS A 786 14.61 -35.18 21.32
N MET A 787 13.29 -35.35 21.34
CA MET A 787 12.53 -35.81 22.52
C MET A 787 12.51 -37.34 22.65
N GLY A 788 13.01 -38.09 21.66
CA GLY A 788 12.97 -39.55 21.61
C GLY A 788 11.65 -40.14 21.10
N ASP A 789 10.70 -39.31 20.64
CA ASP A 789 9.46 -39.77 19.99
C ASP A 789 9.69 -40.01 18.49
N PHE A 790 10.41 -41.08 18.18
CA PHE A 790 10.72 -41.46 16.80
C PHE A 790 9.50 -41.84 15.97
N ARG A 791 8.39 -42.27 16.61
CA ARG A 791 7.18 -42.68 15.89
C ARG A 791 6.47 -41.46 15.32
N SER A 792 6.28 -40.42 16.13
CA SER A 792 5.70 -39.16 15.66
C SER A 792 6.64 -38.47 14.69
N ALA A 793 7.94 -38.43 14.98
CA ALA A 793 8.95 -37.84 14.09
C ALA A 793 8.92 -38.45 12.68
N LEU A 794 8.83 -39.78 12.60
CA LEU A 794 8.76 -40.51 11.33
C LEU A 794 7.48 -40.22 10.55
N ASN A 795 6.36 -39.98 11.22
CA ASN A 795 5.12 -39.58 10.55
C ASN A 795 5.25 -38.16 9.99
N SER A 796 5.75 -37.21 10.79
CA SER A 796 5.96 -35.82 10.36
C SER A 796 6.94 -35.74 9.18
N GLU A 797 8.06 -36.47 9.23
CA GLU A 797 9.05 -36.45 8.15
C GLU A 797 8.54 -37.14 6.87
N LYS A 798 7.61 -38.10 6.97
CA LYS A 798 6.96 -38.70 5.79
C LYS A 798 6.13 -37.67 5.03
N GLU A 799 5.42 -36.81 5.75
CA GLU A 799 4.66 -35.71 5.14
C GLU A 799 5.62 -34.71 4.47
N THR A 800 6.73 -34.34 5.12
CA THR A 800 7.81 -33.53 4.51
C THR A 800 8.27 -34.12 3.18
N TYR A 801 8.67 -35.40 3.18
CA TYR A 801 9.17 -36.08 1.98
C TYR A 801 8.11 -36.14 0.87
N ALA A 802 6.86 -36.44 1.23
CA ALA A 802 5.76 -36.51 0.27
C ALA A 802 5.54 -35.15 -0.43
N ILE A 803 5.61 -34.05 0.33
CA ILE A 803 5.47 -32.70 -0.22
C ILE A 803 6.67 -32.35 -1.13
N TYR A 804 7.91 -32.56 -0.66
CA TYR A 804 9.10 -32.27 -1.47
C TYR A 804 9.17 -33.10 -2.75
N LYS A 805 8.88 -34.40 -2.67
CA LYS A 805 8.80 -35.28 -3.84
C LYS A 805 7.76 -34.79 -4.84
N HIS A 806 6.60 -34.32 -4.38
CA HIS A 806 5.55 -33.81 -5.25
C HIS A 806 5.88 -32.46 -5.87
N GLN A 807 6.49 -31.52 -5.13
CA GLN A 807 6.73 -30.15 -5.63
C GLN A 807 8.08 -29.97 -6.34
N LEU A 808 9.12 -30.68 -5.91
CA LEU A 808 10.50 -30.50 -6.39
C LEU A 808 11.02 -31.71 -7.20
N GLY A 809 10.39 -32.87 -7.08
CA GLY A 809 10.85 -34.13 -7.66
C GLY A 809 11.82 -34.91 -6.76
N GLU A 810 12.14 -36.14 -7.17
CA GLU A 810 13.01 -37.05 -6.40
C GLU A 810 14.49 -36.65 -6.41
N ASP A 811 14.95 -36.00 -7.49
CA ASP A 811 16.36 -35.67 -7.68
C ASP A 811 16.80 -34.40 -6.92
N HIS A 812 15.86 -33.62 -6.40
CA HIS A 812 16.15 -32.38 -5.70
C HIS A 812 16.82 -32.63 -4.33
N ASP A 813 17.80 -31.81 -3.97
CA ASP A 813 18.62 -31.98 -2.74
C ASP A 813 17.76 -32.07 -1.47
N LYS A 814 16.80 -31.16 -1.27
CA LYS A 814 15.84 -31.20 -0.15
C LYS A 814 15.05 -32.51 -0.05
N THR A 815 14.69 -33.12 -1.19
CA THR A 815 13.97 -34.41 -1.21
C THR A 815 14.91 -35.54 -0.78
N LYS A 816 16.17 -35.50 -1.23
CA LYS A 816 17.21 -36.46 -0.82
C LYS A 816 17.52 -36.33 0.66
N GLU A 817 17.72 -35.12 1.18
CA GLU A 817 17.94 -34.84 2.59
C GLU A 817 16.80 -35.40 3.47
N SER A 818 15.54 -35.16 3.07
CA SER A 818 14.39 -35.72 3.78
C SER A 818 14.35 -37.26 3.71
N SER A 819 14.72 -37.85 2.58
CA SER A 819 14.82 -39.31 2.44
C SER A 819 15.88 -39.93 3.36
N GLU A 820 17.02 -39.26 3.53
CA GLU A 820 18.08 -39.67 4.45
C GLU A 820 17.64 -39.52 5.91
N CYS A 821 16.93 -38.43 6.23
CA CYS A 821 16.32 -38.21 7.53
C CYS A 821 15.34 -39.35 7.88
N LEU A 822 14.46 -39.73 6.93
CA LEU A 822 13.56 -40.88 7.10
C LEU A 822 14.31 -42.19 7.36
N ARG A 823 15.39 -42.46 6.62
CA ARG A 823 16.22 -43.64 6.84
C ARG A 823 16.88 -43.64 8.22
N HIS A 824 17.29 -42.48 8.71
CA HIS A 824 17.87 -42.34 10.04
C HIS A 824 16.84 -42.58 11.14
N LEU A 825 15.68 -41.93 11.06
CA LEU A 825 14.57 -42.08 12.02
C LEU A 825 14.04 -43.51 12.07
N THR A 826 13.89 -44.17 10.91
CA THR A 826 13.47 -45.60 10.85
C THR A 826 14.47 -46.51 11.55
N HIS A 827 15.78 -46.33 11.30
CA HIS A 827 16.81 -47.11 11.96
C HIS A 827 16.77 -46.93 13.49
N GLN A 828 16.68 -45.68 13.97
CA GLN A 828 16.60 -45.38 15.41
C GLN A 828 15.33 -45.96 16.05
N ALA A 829 14.17 -45.84 15.41
CA ALA A 829 12.92 -46.42 15.89
C ALA A 829 13.00 -47.95 16.02
N VAL A 830 13.59 -48.65 15.05
CA VAL A 830 13.77 -50.11 15.08
C VAL A 830 14.73 -50.53 16.18
N VAL A 831 15.84 -49.80 16.38
CA VAL A 831 16.80 -50.07 17.46
C VAL A 831 16.12 -49.91 18.83
N LEU A 832 15.36 -48.83 19.02
CA LEU A 832 14.62 -48.58 20.26
C LEU A 832 13.59 -49.69 20.53
N GLN A 833 12.81 -50.07 19.51
CA GLN A 833 11.78 -51.12 19.64
C GLN A 833 12.38 -52.50 19.95
N LYS A 834 13.48 -52.87 19.28
CA LYS A 834 14.20 -54.14 19.56
C LYS A 834 14.68 -54.18 21.01
N LYS A 835 15.24 -53.08 21.51
CA LYS A 835 15.71 -52.96 22.90
C LYS A 835 14.58 -52.98 23.91
N MET A 836 13.45 -52.31 23.64
CA MET A 836 12.25 -52.41 24.48
C MET A 836 11.75 -53.86 24.57
N ASN A 837 11.69 -54.58 23.45
CA ASN A 837 11.30 -55.99 23.45
C ASN A 837 12.30 -56.88 24.22
N GLU A 838 13.59 -56.58 24.18
CA GLU A 838 14.62 -57.27 25.00
C GLU A 838 14.42 -57.05 26.51
N ILE A 839 13.98 -55.85 26.91
CA ILE A 839 13.65 -55.51 28.30
C ILE A 839 12.39 -56.27 28.76
N TYR A 840 11.32 -56.27 27.95
CA TYR A 840 10.08 -56.98 28.29
C TYR A 840 10.23 -58.51 28.35
N THR A 841 11.21 -59.07 27.64
CA THR A 841 11.50 -60.52 27.62
C THR A 841 12.47 -60.98 28.71
N GLY A 842 12.90 -60.08 29.61
CA GLY A 842 13.59 -60.44 30.85
C GLY A 842 15.08 -60.84 30.70
N LYS A 843 15.76 -60.45 29.62
CA LYS A 843 17.21 -60.68 29.50
C LYS A 843 17.99 -59.74 30.44
N ALA A 844 18.67 -60.32 31.43
CA ALA A 844 19.50 -59.59 32.39
C ALA A 844 20.64 -58.84 31.67
N GLY A 845 20.62 -57.50 31.74
CA GLY A 845 21.65 -56.62 31.17
C GLY A 845 21.16 -55.58 30.15
N ALA A 846 19.86 -55.55 29.81
CA ALA A 846 19.31 -54.59 28.85
C ALA A 846 19.06 -53.20 29.48
N ASN A 847 20.11 -52.38 29.61
CA ASN A 847 19.93 -50.94 29.81
C ASN A 847 19.46 -50.30 28.48
N LEU A 848 18.54 -49.33 28.56
CA LEU A 848 18.22 -48.46 27.42
C LEU A 848 19.54 -47.86 26.88
N PRO A 849 19.87 -47.99 25.59
CA PRO A 849 21.03 -47.31 25.06
C PRO A 849 20.86 -45.81 25.28
N PRO A 850 21.95 -45.06 25.52
CA PRO A 850 21.86 -43.61 25.47
C PRO A 850 21.30 -43.28 24.09
N ILE A 851 20.11 -42.68 24.04
CA ILE A 851 19.56 -42.17 22.80
C ILE A 851 20.57 -41.11 22.35
N GLN A 852 21.39 -41.43 21.35
CA GLN A 852 22.37 -40.51 20.79
C GLN A 852 21.60 -39.47 19.96
N ILE A 853 20.91 -38.58 20.67
CA ILE A 853 20.42 -37.32 20.12
C ILE A 853 21.64 -36.40 20.12
N GLN A 854 22.28 -36.26 18.97
CA GLN A 854 23.23 -35.16 18.82
C GLN A 854 22.42 -33.86 18.83
N PRO A 855 22.65 -32.96 19.79
CA PRO A 855 22.04 -31.65 19.73
C PRO A 855 22.49 -30.97 18.43
N PRO A 856 21.58 -30.23 17.76
CA PRO A 856 21.92 -29.53 16.53
C PRO A 856 23.06 -28.55 16.79
N SER A 857 23.97 -28.41 15.82
CA SER A 857 24.96 -27.34 15.89
C SER A 857 24.27 -25.98 15.75
N THR A 858 24.82 -24.95 16.41
CA THR A 858 24.35 -23.57 16.27
C THR A 858 24.33 -23.14 14.80
N GLY A 859 25.29 -23.60 13.99
CA GLY A 859 25.32 -23.37 12.54
C GLY A 859 24.10 -23.96 11.82
N SER A 860 23.73 -25.21 12.08
CA SER A 860 22.53 -25.82 11.46
C SER A 860 21.24 -25.08 11.83
N VAL A 861 21.14 -24.57 13.07
CA VAL A 861 19.99 -23.76 13.48
C VAL A 861 19.99 -22.41 12.75
N LEU A 862 21.15 -21.78 12.62
CA LEU A 862 21.29 -20.52 11.91
C LEU A 862 20.94 -20.66 10.42
N ASP A 863 21.33 -21.76 9.78
CA ASP A 863 20.95 -22.06 8.39
C ASP A 863 19.43 -22.19 8.24
N MET A 864 18.76 -22.90 9.17
CA MET A 864 17.30 -22.99 9.16
C MET A 864 16.63 -21.64 9.44
N LEU A 865 17.18 -20.83 10.35
CA LEU A 865 16.71 -19.46 10.60
C LEU A 865 16.83 -18.60 9.33
N ASN A 866 17.94 -18.70 8.60
CA ASN A 866 18.13 -18.00 7.34
C ASN A 866 17.09 -18.42 6.30
N VAL A 867 16.82 -19.72 6.17
CA VAL A 867 15.82 -20.26 5.24
C VAL A 867 14.42 -19.74 5.56
N ILE A 868 13.97 -19.78 6.82
CA ILE A 868 12.60 -19.35 7.17
C ILE A 868 12.41 -17.83 7.05
N ASN A 869 13.46 -17.03 7.28
CA ASN A 869 13.42 -15.57 7.13
C ASN A 869 13.73 -15.12 5.69
N GLY A 870 13.89 -16.04 4.73
CA GLY A 870 14.15 -15.70 3.32
C GLY A 870 15.51 -15.06 3.07
N ILE A 871 16.49 -15.24 3.97
CA ILE A 871 17.88 -14.86 3.74
C ILE A 871 18.52 -15.99 2.93
N LEU A 872 18.25 -15.99 1.62
CA LEU A 872 18.98 -16.80 0.67
C LEU A 872 20.39 -16.20 0.55
N LEU A 873 21.37 -16.90 1.13
CA LEU A 873 22.75 -16.78 0.68
C LEU A 873 22.72 -17.28 -0.76
N VAL A 874 22.68 -16.36 -1.73
CA VAL A 874 23.04 -16.69 -3.11
C VAL A 874 24.34 -17.51 -3.03
N GLN A 875 24.49 -18.55 -3.85
CA GLN A 875 25.74 -19.32 -3.97
C GLN A 875 26.86 -18.42 -4.49
N ILE A 876 27.22 -17.41 -3.71
CA ILE A 876 28.39 -16.57 -3.84
C ILE A 876 29.49 -17.48 -3.31
N SER A 877 30.52 -17.69 -4.12
CA SER A 877 31.60 -18.58 -3.70
C SER A 877 32.21 -18.01 -2.43
N GLN A 878 32.63 -18.88 -1.51
CA GLN A 878 33.33 -18.45 -0.29
C GLN A 878 34.54 -17.56 -0.64
N GLN A 879 35.17 -17.80 -1.79
CA GLN A 879 36.25 -16.97 -2.33
C GLN A 879 35.80 -15.55 -2.65
N ASP A 880 34.61 -15.34 -3.23
CA ASP A 880 34.10 -13.99 -3.53
C ASP A 880 33.77 -13.22 -2.25
N ILE A 881 33.25 -13.91 -1.23
CA ILE A 881 33.01 -13.34 0.11
C ILE A 881 34.34 -12.93 0.76
N ASP A 882 35.34 -13.83 0.73
CA ASP A 882 36.65 -13.59 1.35
C ASP A 882 37.45 -12.51 0.60
N ASN A 883 37.37 -12.48 -0.74
CA ASN A 883 37.94 -11.41 -1.57
C ASN A 883 37.31 -10.05 -1.21
N PHE A 884 35.99 -10.01 -1.08
CA PHE A 884 35.29 -8.79 -0.70
C PHE A 884 35.66 -8.32 0.71
N LYS A 885 35.73 -9.23 1.69
CA LYS A 885 36.21 -8.91 3.05
C LYS A 885 37.59 -8.29 3.05
N ALA A 886 38.54 -8.93 2.37
CA ALA A 886 39.92 -8.47 2.31
C ALA A 886 40.03 -7.07 1.68
N GLU A 887 39.13 -6.73 0.75
CA GLU A 887 39.05 -5.38 0.19
C GLU A 887 38.36 -4.37 1.11
N MET A 888 37.31 -4.77 1.84
CA MET A 888 36.66 -3.91 2.84
C MET A 888 37.59 -3.56 4.00
N GLU A 889 38.42 -4.50 4.45
CA GLU A 889 39.47 -4.23 5.45
C GLU A 889 40.49 -3.21 4.92
N LYS A 890 40.87 -3.30 3.64
CA LYS A 890 41.75 -2.30 2.99
C LYS A 890 41.10 -0.91 2.90
N LEU A 891 39.78 -0.83 2.72
CA LEU A 891 39.05 0.45 2.71
C LEU A 891 38.94 1.06 4.11
N LYS A 892 38.66 0.25 5.14
CA LYS A 892 38.67 0.70 6.55
C LYS A 892 40.05 1.26 6.92
N LEU A 893 41.13 0.58 6.53
CA LEU A 893 42.51 1.03 6.76
C LEU A 893 42.89 2.32 6.01
N LYS A 894 42.24 2.62 4.87
CA LYS A 894 42.44 3.89 4.13
C LYS A 894 41.59 5.05 4.68
N GLY A 895 40.44 4.75 5.29
CA GLY A 895 39.54 5.75 5.89
C GLY A 895 40.09 6.36 7.19
N ASP A 896 40.85 5.60 7.97
CA ASP A 896 41.46 6.06 9.23
C ASP A 896 42.62 7.07 9.04
N GLU A 897 43.03 7.36 7.79
CA GLU A 897 44.03 8.39 7.49
C GLU A 897 43.43 9.81 7.28
N GLN A 898 42.11 10.00 7.41
CA GLN A 898 41.47 11.33 7.45
C GLN A 898 40.95 11.69 8.84
N PRO A 899 41.22 12.90 9.37
CA PRO A 899 40.84 13.26 10.73
C PRO A 899 39.33 13.50 10.85
N THR A 900 38.66 12.69 11.65
CA THR A 900 37.26 12.89 12.06
C THR A 900 37.10 14.15 12.93
N PRO A 901 36.18 15.08 12.65
CA PRO A 901 35.79 16.10 13.61
C PRO A 901 34.94 15.47 14.72
N ALA A 902 35.33 15.70 15.97
CA ALA A 902 34.64 15.21 17.14
C ALA A 902 33.22 15.80 17.25
N SER A 903 32.21 14.94 17.30
CA SER A 903 30.86 15.30 17.76
C SER A 903 30.53 14.46 19.00
N GLU A 904 30.72 15.07 20.17
CA GLU A 904 30.14 14.60 21.43
C GLU A 904 28.61 14.64 21.31
N VAL A 905 27.98 13.46 21.23
CA VAL A 905 26.53 13.31 21.36
C VAL A 905 26.24 13.05 22.83
N GLN A 906 25.97 14.12 23.58
CA GLN A 906 25.27 14.02 24.86
C GLN A 906 23.79 13.79 24.59
N VAL A 907 23.28 12.67 25.10
CA VAL A 907 21.86 12.33 25.14
C VAL A 907 21.17 13.24 26.17
N ALA A 908 20.15 13.97 25.73
CA ALA A 908 19.08 14.52 26.56
C ALA A 908 17.75 14.30 25.86
#